data_AF-A0A846HHR5-F1
#
_entry.id   AF-A0A846HHR5-F1
#
_cell.length_a   1.000
_cell.length_b   1.000
_cell.length_c   1.000
_cell.angle_alpha   90.00
_cell.angle_beta   90.00
_cell.angle_gamma   90.00
#
_symmetry.space_group_name_H-M   'P 1'
#
loop_
_entity.id
_entity.type
_entity.pdbx_description
1 polymer ?
#
loop_
_entity_poly.entity_id
_entity_poly.type
_entity_poly.pdbx_seq_one_letter_code
_entity_poly.pdbx_strand_id
1 'polypeptide(L)'
;MAKRTKKSANMDNLPNHESSDQDLQNLGRRSLEDQQRDKSVYKYLLQCLSDLGINEKQENAKPNERSIAEQWHQKNNRIFIRRVLRSVLPEYYSQEERVSVVPGLTLGKLVEILAGIQNYWAKQRLNTPESEVPRILTRAEKLRAFRKFYQLTLEEKEKLNLSVHPGEPMLQEFLAIVTDPVKGLKTEDVIPFYKRVTNLFYNSFKKLELKKKSSLPLSITDIIKINVELFLEDHYQGINENLKIQKTKELVNKVCREISRIELQTGFRQYKSLLKDDMFRGELQPDISLLPHNFIEHLTRSLVENEILTDEFPIHLKQLEIEKIHPLPLYVKTEEQKFGLLNPLLLDDEEDEEDVVGLERQFAYKVKIHFYVKVPDDYQAWIEGEYHQISFFNQNENKLEFFEEITGIGSPIYHIISAINRVLFSDIPALSNYFPVARNLLTNNEFFGSSSLVWSYSLVNLCKKDDIDKAINSNKNYEEIISSDETAYGEYCGFDSVEIAAKAALQARLRAIKQTGINPVVYLTELCHRVEEINALRKAESYLDFYPFSLKAMEGYLNQTVFRGRYRIANSQLKFSEINDGKPWSAVAYNAHLNITENYLKEGLYRIAKKYLDVLEPHIENAKIGSNQCFDDFMFAKYELCKFRYHYLTDLEDLEIRQLHSDRAIAIRAATDSLDNAERYLKNILKKYYAISACVQSNFHPFFYLLSRVYAHRAKLYIFTSSYIDRGGGRWDGLIKPISLLEKARIYAARDGNPAIYAYWSAYQSWCYIMVAYLGDYQPSPTKFPREECLHWAKRLIEHALICYKNIGKKSYQKIKDNGGRITDVSIDDKYYKNYGDVLIQVVPLIQELSEQNGEYKQIYESENNVIKIDFSILKKICTDDNKSTYLFGTHSCILLFGMGILELCDDENESQLGLKIKKAIRMFTYCSAIAEDGKKLKRNRDNETFYLERIFSEGDCLVRGFYPHRLTQFADLGKIWTATCKSILLLYNSTYDWQQINQLLETLPTSSNQSILDSACRQKRYNGHLESHCDRLVDYFEQLKVKKLNVDSLMEIRNKIVRDIFKIMRGESEVKV
;
A
#
# COMPACT_ATOMS: atom_id res chain seq x y z
N MET A 1 -34.51 -78.51 35.10
CA MET A 1 -33.59 -79.23 34.20
C MET A 1 -32.19 -78.63 34.33
N ALA A 2 -31.21 -79.50 34.60
CA ALA A 2 -29.74 -79.35 34.63
C ALA A 2 -29.12 -78.12 35.35
N LYS A 3 -28.50 -78.24 36.55
CA LYS A 3 -27.11 -78.73 36.87
C LYS A 3 -26.01 -77.79 36.33
N ARG A 4 -24.91 -77.41 37.00
CA ARG A 4 -24.27 -77.78 38.29
C ARG A 4 -23.05 -76.83 38.50
N THR A 5 -22.82 -76.42 39.76
CA THR A 5 -21.53 -76.29 40.50
C THR A 5 -20.28 -75.54 40.01
N LYS A 6 -19.82 -74.61 40.86
CA LYS A 6 -18.51 -74.51 41.57
C LYS A 6 -17.23 -74.94 40.84
N LYS A 7 -16.25 -74.03 40.68
CA LYS A 7 -14.96 -73.93 41.42
C LYS A 7 -13.95 -73.04 40.66
N SER A 8 -13.04 -72.48 41.45
CA SER A 8 -11.77 -71.81 41.16
C SER A 8 -10.87 -72.48 40.09
N ALA A 9 -10.19 -71.65 39.29
CA ALA A 9 -8.91 -71.89 38.59
C ALA A 9 -8.32 -70.47 38.36
N ASN A 10 -7.12 -70.05 38.78
CA ASN A 10 -5.79 -70.68 38.81
C ASN A 10 -5.52 -71.54 37.56
N MET A 11 -4.97 -70.89 36.54
CA MET A 11 -3.98 -71.47 35.64
C MET A 11 -2.70 -70.62 35.83
N ASP A 12 -1.80 -70.95 36.75
CA ASP A 12 -0.73 -71.93 36.59
C ASP A 12 -1.05 -73.19 35.78
N ASN A 13 -0.28 -73.44 34.71
CA ASN A 13 0.83 -74.39 34.83
C ASN A 13 1.55 -74.73 33.51
N LEU A 14 2.89 -74.72 33.62
CA LEU A 14 3.84 -75.70 33.05
C LEU A 14 4.20 -75.59 31.53
N PRO A 15 5.38 -76.10 31.09
CA PRO A 15 6.69 -75.44 31.18
C PRO A 15 7.51 -75.62 29.87
N ASN A 16 8.80 -75.30 29.94
CA ASN A 16 9.89 -75.69 29.03
C ASN A 16 10.25 -74.74 27.88
N HIS A 17 11.35 -74.01 28.11
CA HIS A 17 12.61 -74.16 27.36
C HIS A 17 12.49 -74.68 25.92
N GLU A 18 12.66 -73.78 24.94
CA GLU A 18 13.86 -73.69 24.08
C GLU A 18 13.58 -72.80 22.86
N SER A 19 14.27 -71.65 22.79
CA SER A 19 14.81 -70.98 21.59
C SER A 19 15.04 -69.49 21.92
N SER A 20 16.18 -69.11 22.48
CA SER A 20 17.30 -68.50 21.73
C SER A 20 16.90 -67.27 20.89
N ASP A 21 17.45 -66.12 21.28
CA ASP A 21 17.93 -65.03 20.40
C ASP A 21 17.07 -63.82 19.99
N GLN A 22 15.89 -63.52 20.57
CA GLN A 22 15.11 -62.35 20.07
C GLN A 22 14.79 -61.18 21.02
N ASP A 23 15.03 -61.25 22.33
CA ASP A 23 14.75 -60.10 23.24
C ASP A 23 15.96 -59.22 23.57
N LEU A 24 17.11 -59.44 22.92
CA LEU A 24 18.32 -58.62 23.07
C LEU A 24 18.49 -57.53 21.98
N GLN A 25 17.53 -57.37 21.05
CA GLN A 25 17.72 -56.50 19.87
C GLN A 25 17.03 -55.12 19.90
N ASN A 26 16.25 -54.74 20.93
CA ASN A 26 15.53 -53.44 20.93
C ASN A 26 16.10 -52.34 21.86
N LEU A 27 17.28 -52.54 22.47
CA LEU A 27 17.99 -51.50 23.25
C LEU A 27 19.06 -50.73 22.46
N GLY A 28 19.23 -51.02 21.17
CA GLY A 28 20.22 -50.38 20.30
C GLY A 28 19.58 -49.52 19.22
N ARG A 29 19.49 -48.21 19.43
CA ARG A 29 19.59 -47.15 18.38
C ARG A 29 19.53 -45.74 19.01
N ARG A 30 20.48 -45.43 19.89
CA ARG A 30 20.94 -44.04 20.06
C ARG A 30 22.32 -43.96 19.43
N SER A 31 22.55 -42.96 18.59
CA SER A 31 23.84 -42.82 17.90
C SER A 31 24.98 -42.75 18.93
N LEU A 32 26.12 -43.36 18.61
CA LEU A 32 27.32 -43.29 19.46
C LEU A 32 27.72 -41.82 19.71
N GLU A 33 27.48 -40.96 18.73
CA GLU A 33 27.67 -39.51 18.87
C GLU A 33 26.75 -38.89 19.92
N ASP A 34 25.45 -39.22 19.94
CA ASP A 34 24.52 -38.67 20.92
C ASP A 34 24.83 -39.16 22.34
N GLN A 35 25.28 -40.42 22.49
CA GLN A 35 25.76 -40.92 23.77
C GLN A 35 27.03 -40.19 24.23
N GLN A 36 27.97 -39.91 23.32
CA GLN A 36 29.18 -39.12 23.64
C GLN A 36 28.86 -37.66 23.97
N ARG A 37 27.90 -37.06 23.27
CA ARG A 37 27.40 -35.70 23.57
C ARG A 37 26.76 -35.64 24.95
N ASP A 38 25.83 -36.54 25.25
CA ASP A 38 25.15 -36.61 26.55
C ASP A 38 26.16 -36.89 27.68
N LYS A 39 27.15 -37.79 27.46
CA LYS A 39 28.25 -38.04 28.40
C LYS A 39 29.04 -36.77 28.71
N SER A 40 29.37 -36.01 27.68
CA SER A 40 30.16 -34.78 27.80
C SER A 40 29.39 -33.71 28.58
N VAL A 41 28.08 -33.60 28.36
CA VAL A 41 27.21 -32.65 29.08
C VAL A 41 27.07 -33.07 30.55
N TYR A 42 26.80 -34.33 30.85
CA TYR A 42 26.75 -34.80 32.24
C TYR A 42 28.09 -34.65 32.96
N LYS A 43 29.21 -34.91 32.28
CA LYS A 43 30.56 -34.74 32.86
C LYS A 43 30.76 -33.29 33.28
N TYR A 44 30.34 -32.38 32.42
CA TYR A 44 30.40 -30.96 32.67
C TYR A 44 29.52 -30.53 33.85
N LEU A 45 28.25 -30.95 33.87
CA LEU A 45 27.33 -30.65 34.98
C LEU A 45 27.88 -31.13 36.33
N LEU A 46 28.47 -32.33 36.36
CA LEU A 46 29.03 -32.94 37.56
C LEU A 46 30.34 -32.31 38.02
N GLN A 47 31.28 -32.03 37.10
CA GLN A 47 32.61 -31.54 37.47
C GLN A 47 32.66 -30.03 37.70
N CYS A 48 31.76 -29.27 37.07
CA CYS A 48 31.86 -27.80 37.04
C CYS A 48 30.72 -27.08 37.76
N LEU A 49 29.54 -27.70 37.90
CA LEU A 49 28.35 -27.03 38.43
C LEU A 49 27.77 -27.69 39.69
N SER A 50 28.30 -28.84 40.06
CA SER A 50 27.84 -29.63 41.20
C SER A 50 29.00 -29.83 42.17
N ASP A 51 28.72 -29.72 43.46
CA ASP A 51 29.67 -30.16 44.47
C ASP A 51 29.55 -31.69 44.60
N LEU A 52 30.63 -32.39 44.21
CA LEU A 52 30.70 -33.84 44.27
C LEU A 52 30.76 -34.37 45.72
N GLY A 53 31.04 -33.52 46.70
CA GLY A 53 31.07 -33.87 48.13
C GLY A 53 32.04 -34.99 48.45
N ILE A 54 33.20 -35.00 47.77
CA ILE A 54 34.23 -36.03 47.91
C ILE A 54 35.04 -35.73 49.17
N ASN A 55 35.15 -36.71 50.06
CA ASN A 55 35.91 -36.56 51.30
C ASN A 55 37.34 -37.05 51.07
N GLU A 56 38.28 -36.12 50.85
CA GLU A 56 39.66 -36.41 50.43
C GLU A 56 40.48 -37.27 51.42
N LYS A 57 39.96 -37.50 52.62
CA LYS A 57 40.60 -38.32 53.68
C LYS A 57 40.30 -39.82 53.59
N GLN A 58 39.49 -40.29 52.63
CA GLN A 58 39.17 -41.71 52.46
C GLN A 58 39.89 -42.32 51.24
N GLU A 59 40.56 -43.46 51.42
CA GLU A 59 41.03 -44.29 50.29
C GLU A 59 39.81 -44.77 49.49
N ASN A 60 39.77 -44.45 48.18
CA ASN A 60 38.63 -44.63 47.26
C ASN A 60 37.39 -43.76 47.55
N ALA A 61 37.58 -42.46 47.82
CA ALA A 61 36.49 -41.51 48.01
C ALA A 61 35.55 -41.43 46.78
N LYS A 62 34.27 -41.80 46.96
CA LYS A 62 33.22 -41.77 45.92
C LYS A 62 32.41 -40.46 45.98
N PRO A 63 31.94 -39.92 44.84
CA PRO A 63 31.01 -38.79 44.84
C PRO A 63 29.74 -39.07 45.65
N ASN A 64 29.28 -38.10 46.43
CA ASN A 64 28.10 -38.24 47.27
C ASN A 64 26.81 -38.17 46.42
N GLU A 65 26.30 -39.33 46.02
CA GLU A 65 25.10 -39.48 45.19
C GLU A 65 23.88 -38.73 45.77
N ARG A 66 23.76 -38.70 47.11
CA ARG A 66 22.65 -38.02 47.78
C ARG A 66 22.77 -36.51 47.64
N SER A 67 23.96 -35.95 47.88
CA SER A 67 24.21 -34.50 47.71
C SER A 67 23.92 -34.05 46.30
N ILE A 68 24.42 -34.78 45.30
CA ILE A 68 24.23 -34.45 43.88
C ILE A 68 22.75 -34.58 43.48
N ALA A 69 22.04 -35.61 43.96
CA ALA A 69 20.60 -35.75 43.73
C ALA A 69 19.78 -34.60 44.35
N GLU A 70 20.23 -34.03 45.48
CA GLU A 70 19.60 -32.85 46.07
C GLU A 70 19.89 -31.57 45.28
N GLN A 71 21.14 -31.41 44.80
CA GLN A 71 21.54 -30.31 43.93
C GLN A 71 20.81 -30.32 42.59
N TRP A 72 20.61 -31.49 41.99
CA TRP A 72 19.96 -31.62 40.67
C TRP A 72 18.42 -31.68 40.74
N HIS A 73 17.85 -31.49 41.92
CA HIS A 73 16.40 -31.64 42.17
C HIS A 73 15.86 -33.04 41.78
N GLN A 74 16.68 -34.09 41.93
CA GLN A 74 16.36 -35.49 41.62
C GLN A 74 16.35 -36.36 42.89
N LYS A 75 15.87 -35.83 44.03
CA LYS A 75 15.90 -36.52 45.34
C LYS A 75 15.26 -37.92 45.31
N ASN A 76 14.22 -38.08 44.51
CA ASN A 76 13.44 -39.32 44.36
C ASN A 76 14.02 -40.30 43.32
N ASN A 77 15.04 -39.90 42.56
CA ASN A 77 15.62 -40.70 41.47
C ASN A 77 17.14 -40.84 41.59
N ARG A 78 17.60 -41.38 42.73
CA ARG A 78 19.03 -41.62 43.00
C ARG A 78 19.66 -42.64 42.06
N ILE A 79 18.86 -43.57 41.54
CA ILE A 79 19.31 -44.59 40.58
C ILE A 79 19.77 -43.93 39.27
N PHE A 80 19.08 -42.87 38.81
CA PHE A 80 19.51 -42.10 37.65
C PHE A 80 20.87 -41.43 37.88
N ILE A 81 21.07 -40.72 39.00
CA ILE A 81 22.35 -40.07 39.33
C ILE A 81 23.48 -41.10 39.44
N ARG A 82 23.22 -42.25 40.07
CA ARG A 82 24.18 -43.37 40.14
C ARG A 82 24.59 -43.87 38.76
N ARG A 83 23.64 -44.04 37.84
CA ARG A 83 23.93 -44.46 36.45
C ARG A 83 24.72 -43.40 35.68
N VAL A 84 24.41 -42.12 35.89
CA VAL A 84 25.19 -41.01 35.30
C VAL A 84 26.63 -41.02 35.85
N LEU A 85 26.82 -41.08 37.17
CA LEU A 85 28.15 -41.09 37.79
C LEU A 85 29.01 -42.27 37.33
N ARG A 86 28.45 -43.49 37.32
CA ARG A 86 29.16 -44.72 36.92
C ARG A 86 29.48 -44.80 35.42
N SER A 87 28.76 -44.04 34.58
CA SER A 87 29.01 -43.98 33.13
C SER A 87 29.92 -42.81 32.72
N VAL A 88 29.87 -41.71 33.47
CA VAL A 88 30.53 -40.43 33.14
C VAL A 88 31.84 -40.23 33.89
N LEU A 89 31.94 -40.68 35.15
CA LEU A 89 33.12 -40.61 36.01
C LEU A 89 33.56 -42.02 36.46
N PRO A 90 33.90 -42.93 35.53
CA PRO A 90 34.21 -44.33 35.85
C PRO A 90 35.50 -44.51 36.68
N GLU A 91 36.32 -43.46 36.77
CA GLU A 91 37.55 -43.42 37.57
C GLU A 91 37.32 -43.60 39.07
N TYR A 92 36.13 -43.27 39.60
CA TYR A 92 35.79 -43.44 41.02
C TYR A 92 35.14 -44.79 41.36
N TYR A 93 35.04 -45.72 40.40
CA TYR A 93 34.31 -46.98 40.54
C TYR A 93 35.14 -48.18 40.04
N SER A 94 34.99 -49.33 40.73
CA SER A 94 35.67 -50.58 40.34
C SER A 94 35.16 -51.08 38.97
N GLN A 95 35.95 -51.92 38.28
CA GLN A 95 35.60 -52.36 36.92
C GLN A 95 34.21 -53.05 36.84
N GLU A 96 33.80 -53.74 37.91
CA GLU A 96 32.48 -54.39 38.04
C GLU A 96 31.32 -53.39 38.20
N GLU A 97 31.59 -52.17 38.68
CA GLU A 97 30.57 -51.13 38.93
C GLU A 97 30.36 -50.18 37.75
N ARG A 98 31.21 -50.23 36.70
CA ARG A 98 31.18 -49.31 35.56
C ARG A 98 30.02 -49.63 34.62
N VAL A 99 29.34 -48.60 34.12
CA VAL A 99 28.24 -48.72 33.16
C VAL A 99 28.69 -48.13 31.82
N SER A 100 28.61 -48.91 30.74
CA SER A 100 29.06 -48.47 29.40
C SER A 100 28.07 -47.51 28.71
N VAL A 101 26.77 -47.64 29.01
CA VAL A 101 25.71 -46.85 28.37
C VAL A 101 25.34 -45.63 29.23
N VAL A 102 25.37 -44.46 28.62
CA VAL A 102 25.05 -43.19 29.28
C VAL A 102 23.52 -42.98 29.26
N PRO A 103 22.88 -42.63 30.39
CA PRO A 103 21.47 -42.30 30.42
C PRO A 103 21.13 -41.19 29.42
N GLY A 104 19.97 -41.26 28.79
CA GLY A 104 19.61 -40.26 27.79
C GLY A 104 19.26 -38.89 28.40
N LEU A 105 19.88 -37.82 27.89
CA LEU A 105 19.61 -36.45 28.35
C LEU A 105 18.60 -35.74 27.44
N THR A 106 17.32 -35.79 27.85
CA THR A 106 16.27 -34.98 27.22
C THR A 106 16.36 -33.52 27.66
N LEU A 107 15.80 -32.62 26.85
CA LEU A 107 15.83 -31.19 27.09
C LEU A 107 15.16 -30.80 28.43
N GLY A 108 13.95 -31.30 28.68
CA GLY A 108 13.26 -31.07 29.94
C GLY A 108 14.04 -31.57 31.16
N LYS A 109 14.79 -32.68 31.02
CA LYS A 109 15.63 -33.18 32.12
C LYS A 109 16.84 -32.31 32.39
N LEU A 110 17.46 -31.76 31.34
CA LEU A 110 18.55 -30.79 31.48
C LEU A 110 18.08 -29.51 32.18
N VAL A 111 16.89 -29.03 31.83
CA VAL A 111 16.25 -27.86 32.46
C VAL A 111 15.97 -28.10 33.93
N GLU A 112 15.37 -29.25 34.28
CA GLU A 112 15.14 -29.64 35.69
C GLU A 112 16.45 -29.64 36.49
N ILE A 113 17.52 -30.22 35.93
CA ILE A 113 18.83 -30.29 36.59
C ILE A 113 19.43 -28.90 36.79
N LEU A 114 19.42 -28.05 35.76
CA LEU A 114 19.98 -26.69 35.83
C LEU A 114 19.19 -25.79 36.79
N ALA A 115 17.85 -25.85 36.76
CA ALA A 115 16.99 -25.11 37.70
C ALA A 115 17.21 -25.60 39.14
N GLY A 116 17.39 -26.91 39.34
CA GLY A 116 17.77 -27.49 40.62
C GLY A 116 19.08 -26.92 41.16
N ILE A 117 20.12 -26.91 40.31
CA ILE A 117 21.46 -26.43 40.66
C ILE A 117 21.41 -24.94 41.01
N GLN A 118 20.72 -24.13 40.20
CA GLN A 118 20.54 -22.69 40.47
C GLN A 118 19.84 -22.43 41.81
N ASN A 119 18.74 -23.14 42.08
CA ASN A 119 18.01 -23.01 43.34
C ASN A 119 18.85 -23.45 44.55
N TYR A 120 19.68 -24.49 44.39
CA TYR A 120 20.59 -24.95 45.44
C TYR A 120 21.65 -23.89 45.77
N TRP A 121 22.31 -23.33 44.75
CA TRP A 121 23.34 -22.30 44.95
C TRP A 121 22.76 -20.96 45.41
N ALA A 122 21.56 -20.58 44.96
CA ALA A 122 20.85 -19.41 45.47
C ALA A 122 20.57 -19.52 46.98
N LYS A 123 20.22 -20.72 47.46
CA LYS A 123 20.04 -21.00 48.90
C LYS A 123 21.36 -21.06 49.67
N GLN A 124 22.43 -21.60 49.09
CA GLN A 124 23.74 -21.63 49.75
C GLN A 124 24.42 -20.26 49.85
N ARG A 125 24.24 -19.37 48.86
CA ARG A 125 24.79 -17.99 48.91
C ARG A 125 24.27 -17.15 50.08
N LEU A 126 23.07 -17.46 50.59
CA LEU A 126 22.52 -16.79 51.78
C LEU A 126 23.16 -17.27 53.09
N ASN A 127 23.83 -18.43 53.09
CA ASN A 127 24.30 -19.10 54.32
C ASN A 127 25.83 -19.07 54.52
N THR A 128 26.63 -18.73 53.51
CA THR A 128 28.11 -18.66 53.62
C THR A 128 28.67 -17.66 52.59
N PRO A 129 29.12 -16.46 53.01
CA PRO A 129 29.57 -15.41 52.08
C PRO A 129 31.03 -15.55 51.60
N GLU A 130 31.85 -16.44 52.19
CA GLU A 130 33.31 -16.46 51.96
C GLU A 130 33.89 -17.86 51.65
N SER A 131 33.24 -18.63 50.77
CA SER A 131 33.93 -19.75 50.10
C SER A 131 34.11 -19.41 48.62
N GLU A 132 35.32 -19.58 48.09
CA GLU A 132 35.63 -19.46 46.66
C GLU A 132 34.59 -20.23 45.84
N VAL A 133 33.65 -19.47 45.27
CA VAL A 133 32.61 -20.01 44.39
C VAL A 133 33.31 -20.64 43.19
N PRO A 134 33.04 -21.90 42.83
CA PRO A 134 33.69 -22.52 41.69
C PRO A 134 33.42 -21.70 40.41
N ARG A 135 34.53 -21.46 39.70
CA ARG A 135 34.69 -20.85 38.36
C ARG A 135 33.40 -20.41 37.65
N ILE A 136 33.34 -19.10 37.37
CA ILE A 136 32.47 -18.51 36.36
C ILE A 136 32.54 -19.36 35.07
N LEU A 137 31.38 -19.89 34.65
CA LEU A 137 31.15 -20.61 33.38
C LEU A 137 32.02 -20.03 32.24
N THR A 138 32.87 -20.83 31.61
CA THR A 138 33.70 -20.33 30.48
C THR A 138 32.88 -20.22 29.19
N ARG A 139 33.38 -19.42 28.24
CA ARG A 139 32.72 -19.09 26.96
C ARG A 139 32.26 -20.33 26.17
N ALA A 140 33.05 -21.40 26.15
CA ALA A 140 32.73 -22.63 25.42
C ALA A 140 31.64 -23.47 26.11
N GLU A 141 31.51 -23.33 27.42
CA GLU A 141 30.67 -24.17 28.26
C GLU A 141 29.24 -23.65 28.35
N LYS A 142 29.07 -22.31 28.42
CA LYS A 142 27.77 -21.66 28.19
C LYS A 142 27.25 -22.05 26.80
N LEU A 143 28.11 -21.94 25.79
CA LEU A 143 27.75 -22.15 24.38
C LEU A 143 27.32 -23.61 24.08
N ARG A 144 27.85 -24.61 24.81
CA ARG A 144 27.41 -26.01 24.72
C ARG A 144 26.09 -26.28 25.43
N ALA A 145 25.83 -25.64 26.57
CA ALA A 145 24.53 -25.71 27.24
C ALA A 145 23.44 -24.99 26.42
N PHE A 146 23.76 -23.81 25.89
CA PHE A 146 22.85 -22.98 25.08
C PHE A 146 22.45 -23.59 23.73
N ARG A 147 23.27 -24.46 23.13
CA ARG A 147 22.89 -25.17 21.90
C ARG A 147 21.71 -26.14 22.09
N LYS A 148 21.44 -26.61 23.31
CA LYS A 148 20.20 -27.33 23.64
C LYS A 148 19.04 -26.36 23.98
N PHE A 149 19.29 -25.16 24.52
CA PHE A 149 18.27 -24.13 24.83
C PHE A 149 17.42 -23.65 23.63
N TYR A 150 17.91 -23.80 22.40
CA TYR A 150 17.19 -23.43 21.17
C TYR A 150 15.87 -24.19 20.94
N GLN A 151 15.60 -25.25 21.71
CA GLN A 151 14.37 -26.06 21.63
C GLN A 151 13.36 -25.78 22.75
N LEU A 152 13.57 -24.78 23.60
CA LEU A 152 12.67 -24.47 24.73
C LEU A 152 11.48 -23.61 24.31
N THR A 153 10.31 -23.98 24.81
CA THR A 153 9.05 -23.23 24.68
C THR A 153 9.05 -21.96 25.54
N LEU A 154 8.15 -21.01 25.24
CA LEU A 154 8.00 -19.75 25.99
C LEU A 154 7.79 -20.01 27.50
N GLU A 155 6.94 -20.98 27.86
CA GLU A 155 6.67 -21.37 29.25
C GLU A 155 7.92 -21.91 29.98
N GLU A 156 8.82 -22.59 29.27
CA GLU A 156 10.06 -23.12 29.83
C GLU A 156 11.13 -22.03 30.01
N LYS A 157 11.13 -21.00 29.16
CA LYS A 157 11.99 -19.80 29.32
C LYS A 157 11.56 -18.95 30.52
N GLU A 158 10.24 -18.79 30.72
CA GLU A 158 9.68 -18.12 31.90
C GLU A 158 10.03 -18.85 33.21
N LYS A 159 9.93 -20.19 33.25
CA LYS A 159 10.33 -20.99 34.43
C LYS A 159 11.81 -20.84 34.80
N LEU A 160 12.66 -20.46 33.85
CA LEU A 160 14.09 -20.24 34.04
C LEU A 160 14.46 -18.76 34.24
N ASN A 161 13.49 -17.86 34.26
CA ASN A 161 13.70 -16.41 34.37
C ASN A 161 14.66 -15.85 33.28
N LEU A 162 14.55 -16.37 32.06
CA LEU A 162 15.36 -15.91 30.92
C LEU A 162 14.62 -14.85 30.10
N SER A 163 15.33 -13.77 29.73
CA SER A 163 14.78 -12.69 28.92
C SER A 163 14.49 -13.12 27.49
N VAL A 164 13.32 -12.77 26.95
CA VAL A 164 12.92 -13.04 25.56
C VAL A 164 13.18 -11.76 24.75
N HIS A 165 14.31 -11.66 24.05
CA HIS A 165 14.63 -10.49 23.22
C HIS A 165 15.25 -10.91 21.87
N PRO A 166 14.81 -10.37 20.72
CA PRO A 166 15.35 -10.68 19.38
C PRO A 166 16.82 -10.25 19.14
N GLY A 167 17.45 -9.59 20.12
CA GLY A 167 18.85 -9.24 20.08
C GLY A 167 19.80 -10.34 20.59
N GLU A 168 19.32 -11.51 21.00
CA GLU A 168 20.15 -12.50 21.73
C GLU A 168 21.45 -12.98 21.05
N PRO A 169 21.53 -13.15 19.72
CA PRO A 169 22.82 -13.41 19.04
C PRO A 169 23.77 -12.21 19.14
N MET A 170 23.23 -10.99 19.11
CA MET A 170 23.98 -9.75 19.30
C MET A 170 24.34 -9.50 20.76
N LEU A 171 23.48 -9.87 21.70
CA LEU A 171 23.71 -9.82 23.16
C LEU A 171 24.80 -10.82 23.59
N GLN A 172 24.92 -11.98 22.93
CA GLN A 172 26.03 -12.92 23.14
C GLN A 172 27.40 -12.34 22.77
N GLU A 173 27.45 -11.46 21.77
CA GLU A 173 28.69 -10.82 21.31
C GLU A 173 28.90 -9.44 21.98
N PHE A 174 27.82 -8.77 22.37
CA PHE A 174 27.80 -7.55 23.21
C PHE A 174 28.29 -7.86 24.63
N LEU A 175 27.84 -8.95 25.25
CA LEU A 175 28.38 -9.44 26.53
C LEU A 175 29.87 -9.72 26.46
N ALA A 176 30.40 -10.17 25.31
CA ALA A 176 31.83 -10.39 25.14
C ALA A 176 32.65 -9.08 25.10
N ILE A 177 32.03 -7.95 24.75
CA ILE A 177 32.65 -6.62 24.68
C ILE A 177 32.42 -5.82 25.97
N VAL A 178 31.24 -5.91 26.58
CA VAL A 178 30.90 -5.25 27.86
C VAL A 178 31.71 -5.82 29.02
N THR A 179 32.09 -7.10 28.97
CA THR A 179 32.97 -7.71 29.99
C THR A 179 34.47 -7.50 29.74
N ASP A 180 34.88 -6.70 28.74
CA ASP A 180 36.27 -6.27 28.60
C ASP A 180 36.59 -5.23 29.70
N PRO A 181 37.47 -5.56 30.67
CA PRO A 181 37.65 -4.75 31.88
C PRO A 181 38.26 -3.37 31.64
N VAL A 182 38.64 -3.01 30.39
CA VAL A 182 39.39 -1.78 30.09
C VAL A 182 38.57 -0.72 29.33
N LYS A 183 37.53 -1.06 28.55
CA LYS A 183 36.96 -0.09 27.58
C LYS A 183 35.52 0.38 27.78
N GLY A 184 34.62 -0.41 28.38
CA GLY A 184 33.20 -0.03 28.51
C GLY A 184 32.55 0.30 27.15
N LEU A 185 31.26 0.64 27.13
CA LEU A 185 30.52 0.88 25.88
C LEU A 185 29.88 2.28 25.89
N LYS A 186 30.22 3.09 24.88
CA LYS A 186 29.49 4.32 24.52
C LYS A 186 28.56 4.03 23.34
N THR A 187 27.50 4.82 23.20
CA THR A 187 26.49 4.70 22.13
C THR A 187 27.08 4.76 20.71
N GLU A 188 28.26 5.36 20.58
CA GLU A 188 29.03 5.54 19.35
C GLU A 188 29.68 4.23 18.83
N ASP A 189 29.79 3.18 19.66
CA ASP A 189 30.51 1.93 19.36
C ASP A 189 29.64 0.81 18.74
N VAL A 190 28.33 1.02 18.64
CA VAL A 190 27.34 0.03 18.16
C VAL A 190 27.45 -0.25 16.66
N ILE A 191 27.72 0.78 15.86
CA ILE A 191 27.85 0.66 14.39
C ILE A 191 29.14 -0.08 13.98
N PRO A 192 30.32 0.23 14.56
CA PRO A 192 31.55 -0.54 14.35
C PRO A 192 31.47 -2.01 14.78
N PHE A 193 30.64 -2.30 15.80
CA PHE A 193 30.39 -3.65 16.28
C PHE A 193 29.55 -4.45 15.27
N TYR A 194 28.45 -3.89 14.76
CA TYR A 194 27.63 -4.54 13.73
C TYR A 194 28.43 -4.87 12.46
N LYS A 195 29.35 -3.97 12.06
CA LYS A 195 30.33 -4.20 10.97
C LYS A 195 31.33 -5.31 11.26
N ARG A 196 31.69 -5.51 12.53
CA ARG A 196 32.58 -6.59 12.97
C ARG A 196 31.85 -7.94 13.07
N VAL A 197 30.61 -7.96 13.51
CA VAL A 197 29.76 -9.16 13.59
C VAL A 197 29.43 -9.71 12.21
N THR A 198 29.04 -8.83 11.28
CA THR A 198 28.92 -9.21 9.86
C THR A 198 30.25 -9.76 9.36
N ASN A 199 31.36 -9.02 9.52
CA ASN A 199 32.68 -9.54 9.15
C ASN A 199 33.08 -10.86 9.85
N LEU A 200 32.64 -11.14 11.09
CA LEU A 200 32.95 -12.36 11.84
C LEU A 200 32.09 -13.54 11.42
N PHE A 201 30.78 -13.37 11.23
CA PHE A 201 29.93 -14.39 10.60
C PHE A 201 30.39 -14.70 9.16
N TYR A 202 30.82 -13.69 8.41
CA TYR A 202 31.27 -13.84 7.02
C TYR A 202 32.68 -14.47 6.90
N ASN A 203 33.62 -14.18 7.80
CA ASN A 203 35.00 -14.67 7.68
C ASN A 203 35.32 -15.95 8.48
N SER A 204 34.59 -16.27 9.56
CA SER A 204 35.07 -17.29 10.52
C SER A 204 34.77 -18.74 10.12
N PHE A 205 33.69 -19.02 9.39
CA PHE A 205 33.30 -20.41 9.08
C PHE A 205 34.01 -21.03 7.86
N LYS A 206 34.42 -20.26 6.84
CA LYS A 206 35.08 -20.81 5.62
C LYS A 206 36.60 -20.56 5.50
N LYS A 207 37.18 -19.59 6.23
CA LYS A 207 38.66 -19.39 6.24
C LYS A 207 39.45 -20.58 6.78
N LEU A 208 38.83 -21.42 7.61
CA LEU A 208 39.46 -22.63 8.17
C LEU A 208 39.59 -23.78 7.16
N GLU A 209 38.78 -23.81 6.09
CA GLU A 209 38.90 -24.81 5.02
C GLU A 209 39.79 -24.35 3.86
N LEU A 210 39.72 -23.07 3.48
CA LEU A 210 40.60 -22.49 2.45
C LEU A 210 42.08 -22.53 2.87
N LYS A 211 42.38 -22.23 4.15
CA LYS A 211 43.76 -22.33 4.67
C LYS A 211 44.33 -23.75 4.68
N LYS A 212 43.48 -24.80 4.59
CA LYS A 212 43.96 -26.19 4.51
C LYS A 212 44.35 -26.63 3.09
N LYS A 213 44.05 -25.85 2.04
CA LYS A 213 44.29 -26.26 0.64
C LYS A 213 45.26 -25.37 -0.18
N SER A 214 45.70 -24.21 0.29
CA SER A 214 46.49 -23.29 -0.56
C SER A 214 47.84 -22.89 0.05
N SER A 215 48.92 -23.57 -0.36
CA SER A 215 50.31 -23.18 -0.10
C SER A 215 51.04 -22.62 -1.33
N LEU A 216 50.30 -22.19 -2.37
CA LEU A 216 50.84 -21.51 -3.55
C LEU A 216 50.11 -20.17 -3.82
N PRO A 217 50.77 -19.18 -4.46
CA PRO A 217 50.12 -17.97 -4.93
C PRO A 217 49.10 -18.34 -6.03
N LEU A 218 47.81 -18.28 -5.70
CA LEU A 218 46.71 -18.58 -6.62
C LEU A 218 46.39 -17.35 -7.47
N SER A 219 46.08 -17.54 -8.76
CA SER A 219 45.55 -16.45 -9.59
C SER A 219 44.16 -16.03 -9.10
N ILE A 220 43.74 -14.79 -9.40
CA ILE A 220 42.37 -14.30 -9.07
C ILE A 220 41.29 -15.25 -9.62
N THR A 221 41.50 -15.76 -10.83
CA THR A 221 40.62 -16.74 -11.48
C THR A 221 40.54 -18.06 -10.72
N ASP A 222 41.65 -18.53 -10.14
CA ASP A 222 41.66 -19.76 -9.34
C ASP A 222 40.95 -19.54 -8.00
N ILE A 223 41.11 -18.36 -7.38
CA ILE A 223 40.38 -17.97 -6.16
C ILE A 223 38.88 -17.94 -6.40
N ILE A 224 38.44 -17.34 -7.51
CA ILE A 224 37.02 -17.30 -7.89
C ILE A 224 36.49 -18.72 -8.12
N LYS A 225 37.23 -19.54 -8.87
CA LYS A 225 36.83 -20.92 -9.20
C LYS A 225 36.68 -21.79 -7.96
N ILE A 226 37.67 -21.77 -7.05
CA ILE A 226 37.62 -22.52 -5.79
C ILE A 226 36.42 -22.10 -4.94
N ASN A 227 36.15 -20.80 -4.83
CA ASN A 227 35.00 -20.30 -4.08
C ASN A 227 33.67 -20.77 -4.70
N VAL A 228 33.49 -20.63 -6.03
CA VAL A 228 32.28 -21.06 -6.73
C VAL A 228 32.03 -22.56 -6.55
N GLU A 229 33.07 -23.40 -6.70
CA GLU A 229 32.97 -24.86 -6.53
C GLU A 229 32.52 -25.25 -5.11
N LEU A 230 33.10 -24.62 -4.08
CA LEU A 230 32.71 -24.82 -2.68
C LEU A 230 31.26 -24.42 -2.41
N PHE A 231 30.77 -23.33 -3.02
CA PHE A 231 29.37 -22.90 -2.83
C PHE A 231 28.37 -23.81 -3.54
N LEU A 232 28.71 -24.33 -4.72
CA LEU A 232 27.83 -25.24 -5.46
C LEU A 232 27.75 -26.64 -4.83
N GLU A 233 28.80 -27.10 -4.13
CA GLU A 233 28.77 -28.35 -3.37
C GLU A 233 27.73 -28.34 -2.23
N ASP A 234 27.57 -27.19 -1.56
CA ASP A 234 26.60 -27.03 -0.47
C ASP A 234 25.15 -27.01 -0.95
N HIS A 235 24.89 -26.46 -2.16
CA HIS A 235 23.54 -26.27 -2.69
C HIS A 235 23.03 -27.38 -3.62
N TYR A 236 23.93 -28.16 -4.22
CA TYR A 236 23.58 -29.14 -5.25
C TYR A 236 24.15 -30.53 -4.94
N GLN A 237 23.70 -31.14 -3.85
CA GLN A 237 23.92 -32.57 -3.60
C GLN A 237 23.04 -33.40 -4.56
N GLY A 238 23.67 -34.11 -5.51
CA GLY A 238 22.98 -35.10 -6.36
C GLY A 238 22.63 -34.69 -7.80
N ILE A 239 23.17 -33.58 -8.32
CA ILE A 239 23.00 -33.20 -9.74
C ILE A 239 24.03 -33.91 -10.64
N ASN A 240 23.64 -34.14 -11.91
CA ASN A 240 24.49 -34.61 -13.00
C ASN A 240 25.78 -33.77 -13.12
N GLU A 241 26.95 -34.40 -12.99
CA GLU A 241 28.26 -33.71 -12.94
C GLU A 241 28.50 -32.74 -14.11
N ASN A 242 27.98 -33.08 -15.30
CA ASN A 242 28.11 -32.23 -16.49
C ASN A 242 27.41 -30.87 -16.36
N LEU A 243 26.21 -30.84 -15.75
CA LEU A 243 25.48 -29.59 -15.51
C LEU A 243 26.18 -28.72 -14.46
N LYS A 244 26.74 -29.36 -13.42
CA LYS A 244 27.51 -28.68 -12.39
C LYS A 244 28.74 -28.00 -12.98
N ILE A 245 29.52 -28.69 -13.82
CA ILE A 245 30.70 -28.14 -14.50
C ILE A 245 30.32 -26.94 -15.39
N GLN A 246 29.22 -27.05 -16.14
CA GLN A 246 28.75 -25.97 -17.01
C GLN A 246 28.34 -24.72 -16.20
N LYS A 247 27.58 -24.90 -15.11
CA LYS A 247 27.16 -23.80 -14.24
C LYS A 247 28.33 -23.16 -13.49
N THR A 248 29.31 -23.95 -13.03
CA THR A 248 30.56 -23.42 -12.45
C THR A 248 31.28 -22.50 -13.44
N LYS A 249 31.44 -22.93 -14.69
CA LYS A 249 32.10 -22.13 -15.74
C LYS A 249 31.34 -20.83 -16.03
N GLU A 250 30.02 -20.89 -16.06
CA GLU A 250 29.16 -19.73 -16.25
C GLU A 250 29.30 -18.70 -15.12
N LEU A 251 29.21 -19.16 -13.86
CA LEU A 251 29.33 -18.31 -12.67
C LEU A 251 30.73 -17.68 -12.54
N VAL A 252 31.80 -18.45 -12.79
CA VAL A 252 33.18 -17.92 -12.79
C VAL A 252 33.31 -16.81 -13.83
N ASN A 253 32.82 -17.03 -15.06
CA ASN A 253 32.85 -16.00 -16.10
C ASN A 253 32.05 -14.75 -15.70
N LYS A 254 30.90 -14.92 -15.03
CA LYS A 254 30.07 -13.82 -14.56
C LYS A 254 30.79 -12.98 -13.51
N VAL A 255 31.40 -13.62 -12.51
CA VAL A 255 32.18 -12.94 -11.47
C VAL A 255 33.37 -12.20 -12.06
N CYS A 256 34.12 -12.81 -12.97
CA CYS A 256 35.24 -12.17 -13.67
C CYS A 256 34.80 -10.92 -14.46
N ARG A 257 33.61 -10.96 -15.09
CA ARG A 257 33.03 -9.81 -15.80
C ARG A 257 32.64 -8.69 -14.85
N GLU A 258 32.02 -8.98 -13.72
CA GLU A 258 31.65 -7.96 -12.72
C GLU A 258 32.89 -7.34 -12.06
N ILE A 259 33.92 -8.13 -11.74
CA ILE A 259 35.21 -7.59 -11.27
C ILE A 259 35.81 -6.66 -12.31
N SER A 260 35.84 -7.08 -13.58
CA SER A 260 36.33 -6.25 -14.68
C SER A 260 35.54 -4.96 -14.85
N ARG A 261 34.21 -5.01 -14.67
CA ARG A 261 33.33 -3.83 -14.69
C ARG A 261 33.64 -2.88 -13.54
N ILE A 262 33.80 -3.40 -12.32
CA ILE A 262 34.17 -2.60 -11.15
C ILE A 262 35.52 -1.93 -11.39
N GLU A 263 36.55 -2.67 -11.83
CA GLU A 263 37.87 -2.09 -12.15
C GLU A 263 37.81 -1.02 -13.26
N LEU A 264 36.90 -1.16 -14.22
CA LEU A 264 36.68 -0.16 -15.26
C LEU A 264 36.06 1.11 -14.67
N GLN A 265 34.98 0.97 -13.91
CA GLN A 265 34.20 2.09 -13.38
C GLN A 265 34.91 2.83 -12.24
N THR A 266 35.79 2.17 -11.47
CA THR A 266 36.68 2.84 -10.51
C THR A 266 37.90 3.51 -11.15
N GLY A 267 38.12 3.33 -12.46
CA GLY A 267 39.29 3.86 -13.16
C GLY A 267 40.58 3.04 -12.99
N PHE A 268 40.56 1.93 -12.22
CA PHE A 268 41.74 1.06 -12.06
C PHE A 268 42.23 0.47 -13.38
N ARG A 269 41.34 0.18 -14.33
CA ARG A 269 41.75 -0.24 -15.68
C ARG A 269 42.44 0.88 -16.46
N GLN A 270 42.04 2.14 -16.28
CA GLN A 270 42.69 3.27 -16.94
C GLN A 270 44.12 3.42 -16.43
N TYR A 271 44.31 3.29 -15.10
CA TYR A 271 45.63 3.24 -14.48
C TYR A 271 46.50 2.09 -15.03
N LYS A 272 45.97 0.85 -15.08
CA LYS A 272 46.67 -0.32 -15.63
C LYS A 272 47.00 -0.23 -17.13
N SER A 273 46.22 0.51 -17.92
CA SER A 273 46.37 0.58 -19.38
C SER A 273 47.16 1.79 -19.85
N LEU A 274 46.99 2.97 -19.24
CA LEU A 274 47.61 4.22 -19.65
C LEU A 274 48.95 4.50 -18.97
N LEU A 275 49.16 4.01 -17.75
CA LEU A 275 50.39 4.23 -16.96
C LEU A 275 51.29 2.99 -16.89
N LYS A 276 51.03 2.01 -17.78
CA LYS A 276 51.73 0.72 -17.82
C LYS A 276 53.22 0.86 -18.11
N ASP A 277 53.63 1.90 -18.83
CA ASP A 277 55.04 2.10 -19.20
C ASP A 277 55.78 3.06 -18.23
N ASP A 278 55.04 3.95 -17.55
CA ASP A 278 55.61 4.97 -16.65
C ASP A 278 55.86 4.45 -15.22
N MET A 279 55.13 3.44 -14.78
CA MET A 279 55.22 2.93 -13.40
C MET A 279 55.99 1.60 -13.24
N PHE A 280 56.26 0.89 -14.34
CA PHE A 280 56.85 -0.46 -14.32
C PHE A 280 58.37 -0.46 -14.58
N ARG A 281 59.14 0.40 -13.87
CA ARG A 281 60.61 0.35 -13.87
C ARG A 281 61.24 -0.33 -12.64
N GLY A 282 60.45 -0.93 -11.75
CA GLY A 282 60.97 -1.68 -10.60
C GLY A 282 60.13 -2.90 -10.27
N GLU A 283 60.74 -4.07 -10.38
CA GLU A 283 60.32 -5.42 -9.91
C GLU A 283 58.95 -5.95 -10.36
N LEU A 284 59.02 -7.07 -11.10
CA LEU A 284 57.89 -7.90 -11.54
C LEU A 284 57.04 -8.37 -10.35
N GLN A 285 55.86 -7.78 -10.16
CA GLN A 285 54.73 -8.49 -9.53
C GLN A 285 53.63 -8.72 -10.57
N PRO A 286 53.38 -9.98 -10.98
CA PRO A 286 52.32 -10.32 -11.92
C PRO A 286 50.96 -10.24 -11.20
N ASP A 287 49.95 -9.71 -11.89
CA ASP A 287 48.52 -9.89 -11.58
C ASP A 287 48.00 -9.57 -10.16
N ILE A 288 48.48 -8.50 -9.53
CA ILE A 288 47.80 -7.98 -8.34
C ILE A 288 46.58 -7.17 -8.79
N SER A 289 45.37 -7.70 -8.57
CA SER A 289 44.17 -6.88 -8.55
C SER A 289 44.38 -5.74 -7.55
N LEU A 290 44.16 -4.50 -7.97
CA LEU A 290 44.11 -3.34 -7.06
C LEU A 290 42.99 -3.48 -6.02
N LEU A 291 42.05 -4.41 -6.24
CA LEU A 291 41.03 -4.83 -5.29
C LEU A 291 41.59 -5.84 -4.25
N PRO A 292 41.35 -5.63 -2.94
CA PRO A 292 41.77 -6.57 -1.90
C PRO A 292 41.20 -7.97 -2.09
N HIS A 293 41.96 -9.02 -1.74
CA HIS A 293 41.51 -10.41 -1.88
C HIS A 293 40.20 -10.71 -1.13
N ASN A 294 40.05 -10.21 0.11
CA ASN A 294 38.81 -10.36 0.88
C ASN A 294 37.60 -9.73 0.18
N PHE A 295 37.80 -8.65 -0.58
CA PHE A 295 36.73 -8.01 -1.34
C PHE A 295 36.29 -8.89 -2.52
N ILE A 296 37.24 -9.49 -3.23
CA ILE A 296 36.96 -10.43 -4.34
C ILE A 296 36.23 -11.67 -3.82
N GLU A 297 36.64 -12.23 -2.68
CA GLU A 297 35.95 -13.35 -2.04
C GLU A 297 34.51 -13.00 -1.67
N HIS A 298 34.31 -11.84 -1.04
CA HIS A 298 32.97 -11.38 -0.64
C HIS A 298 32.07 -11.11 -1.85
N LEU A 299 32.59 -10.46 -2.89
CA LEU A 299 31.88 -10.18 -4.13
C LEU A 299 31.50 -11.48 -4.86
N THR A 300 32.44 -12.43 -4.95
CA THR A 300 32.20 -13.74 -5.57
C THR A 300 31.04 -14.45 -4.90
N ARG A 301 31.05 -14.49 -3.55
CA ARG A 301 29.98 -15.10 -2.76
C ARG A 301 28.64 -14.40 -3.00
N SER A 302 28.62 -13.08 -2.88
CA SER A 302 27.41 -12.27 -3.04
C SER A 302 26.75 -12.50 -4.41
N LEU A 303 27.56 -12.49 -5.47
CA LEU A 303 27.09 -12.73 -6.84
C LEU A 303 26.56 -14.14 -7.04
N VAL A 304 27.23 -15.16 -6.49
CA VAL A 304 26.78 -16.56 -6.60
C VAL A 304 25.48 -16.79 -5.83
N GLU A 305 25.37 -16.34 -4.58
CA GLU A 305 24.15 -16.48 -3.78
C GLU A 305 22.96 -15.74 -4.41
N ASN A 306 23.19 -14.52 -4.90
CA ASN A 306 22.17 -13.76 -5.62
C ASN A 306 21.78 -14.46 -6.92
N GLU A 307 22.73 -15.03 -7.66
CA GLU A 307 22.40 -15.75 -8.89
C GLU A 307 21.53 -16.98 -8.64
N ILE A 308 21.89 -17.80 -7.64
CA ILE A 308 21.11 -18.97 -7.23
C ILE A 308 19.69 -18.55 -6.82
N LEU A 309 19.56 -17.45 -6.06
CA LEU A 309 18.24 -16.94 -5.70
C LEU A 309 17.45 -16.51 -6.94
N THR A 310 18.09 -15.83 -7.89
CA THR A 310 17.42 -15.39 -9.12
C THR A 310 17.15 -16.51 -10.12
N ASP A 311 17.86 -17.64 -10.04
CA ASP A 311 17.53 -18.84 -10.80
C ASP A 311 16.19 -19.44 -10.30
N GLU A 312 15.94 -19.39 -8.99
CA GLU A 312 14.66 -19.85 -8.39
C GLU A 312 13.54 -18.81 -8.49
N PHE A 313 13.85 -17.54 -8.24
CA PHE A 313 12.93 -16.41 -8.28
C PHE A 313 13.44 -15.35 -9.28
N PRO A 314 13.20 -15.52 -10.59
CA PRO A 314 13.76 -14.68 -11.65
C PRO A 314 13.04 -13.33 -11.77
N ILE A 315 12.99 -12.57 -10.68
CA ILE A 315 12.40 -11.24 -10.57
C ILE A 315 13.50 -10.20 -10.52
N HIS A 316 13.46 -9.23 -11.42
CA HIS A 316 14.56 -8.27 -11.61
C HIS A 316 14.06 -6.83 -11.70
N LEU A 317 14.91 -5.88 -11.28
CA LEU A 317 14.72 -4.45 -11.47
C LEU A 317 15.32 -4.01 -12.81
N LYS A 318 14.52 -3.37 -13.66
CA LYS A 318 14.93 -2.83 -14.98
C LYS A 318 15.32 -1.36 -14.88
N GLN A 319 14.45 -0.53 -14.31
CA GLN A 319 14.62 0.92 -14.28
C GLN A 319 13.87 1.54 -13.09
N LEU A 320 14.42 2.64 -12.56
CA LEU A 320 13.81 3.48 -11.53
C LEU A 320 13.57 4.87 -12.10
N GLU A 321 12.34 5.38 -11.96
CA GLU A 321 11.97 6.76 -12.29
C GLU A 321 11.53 7.46 -11.01
N ILE A 322 12.13 8.61 -10.69
CA ILE A 322 11.80 9.41 -9.51
C ILE A 322 11.45 10.82 -9.99
N GLU A 323 10.20 11.22 -9.75
CA GLU A 323 9.67 12.54 -10.08
C GLU A 323 9.24 13.24 -8.79
N LYS A 324 9.57 14.53 -8.65
CA LYS A 324 9.01 15.37 -7.59
C LYS A 324 7.62 15.83 -8.03
N ILE A 325 6.59 15.49 -7.26
CA ILE A 325 5.22 15.90 -7.53
C ILE A 325 4.89 17.16 -6.73
N HIS A 326 4.22 18.11 -7.36
CA HIS A 326 3.46 19.14 -6.66
C HIS A 326 2.07 18.58 -6.33
N PRO A 327 1.46 18.84 -5.16
CA PRO A 327 1.69 19.99 -4.29
C PRO A 327 2.28 19.62 -2.92
N LEU A 328 3.34 20.35 -2.56
CA LEU A 328 3.60 21.06 -1.30
C LEU A 328 4.86 21.96 -1.55
N PRO A 329 4.95 23.16 -0.93
CA PRO A 329 4.55 23.38 0.44
C PRO A 329 3.36 24.31 0.66
N LEU A 330 2.55 23.92 1.64
CA LEU A 330 1.41 24.57 2.23
C LEU A 330 2.04 25.30 3.41
N TYR A 331 2.26 26.59 3.25
CA TYR A 331 2.87 27.41 4.29
C TYR A 331 1.81 28.28 4.93
N VAL A 332 1.96 28.51 6.23
CA VAL A 332 1.07 29.35 7.01
C VAL A 332 1.43 30.80 6.70
N LYS A 333 0.42 31.68 6.67
CA LYS A 333 0.66 33.11 6.54
C LYS A 333 1.42 33.59 7.80
N THR A 334 2.69 33.95 7.67
CA THR A 334 3.50 34.55 8.75
C THR A 334 3.65 36.06 8.55
N GLU A 335 4.19 36.78 9.55
CA GLU A 335 4.48 38.21 9.42
C GLU A 335 5.54 38.50 8.32
N GLU A 336 6.43 37.55 8.06
CA GLU A 336 7.48 37.64 7.04
C GLU A 336 7.00 37.22 5.63
N GLN A 337 6.06 36.26 5.54
CA GLN A 337 5.47 35.80 4.28
C GLN A 337 4.03 36.29 4.11
N LYS A 338 3.86 37.32 3.27
CA LYS A 338 2.56 38.00 3.03
C LYS A 338 1.41 37.06 2.59
N PHE A 339 1.67 35.86 2.06
CA PHE A 339 0.67 35.05 1.35
C PHE A 339 0.74 33.53 1.62
N GLY A 340 0.11 33.02 2.69
CA GLY A 340 0.01 31.57 2.97
C GLY A 340 -1.06 30.79 2.16
N LEU A 341 -1.00 29.45 2.14
CA LEU A 341 -2.00 28.55 1.51
C LEU A 341 -2.86 27.76 2.52
N LEU A 342 -2.53 27.90 3.80
CA LEU A 342 -3.29 27.40 4.95
C LEU A 342 -3.74 28.58 5.81
N ASN A 343 -4.97 28.50 6.31
CA ASN A 343 -5.52 29.57 7.13
C ASN A 343 -5.18 29.30 8.60
N PRO A 344 -4.34 30.12 9.25
CA PRO A 344 -3.95 29.89 10.65
C PRO A 344 -5.15 29.87 11.59
N LEU A 345 -6.25 30.54 11.25
CA LEU A 345 -7.47 30.60 12.06
C LEU A 345 -8.29 29.30 12.05
N LEU A 346 -7.87 28.31 11.25
CA LEU A 346 -8.51 26.98 11.16
C LEU A 346 -7.65 25.86 11.80
N LEU A 347 -6.43 26.21 12.24
CA LEU A 347 -5.50 25.33 12.93
C LEU A 347 -5.74 25.51 14.44
N ASP A 348 -6.82 24.94 14.97
CA ASP A 348 -7.20 25.11 16.39
C ASP A 348 -6.49 24.08 17.32
N ASP A 349 -5.85 23.04 16.78
CA ASP A 349 -5.12 22.02 17.55
C ASP A 349 -3.60 22.35 17.56
N GLU A 350 -2.96 22.38 18.74
CA GLU A 350 -1.48 22.57 18.84
C GLU A 350 -0.71 21.53 17.98
N GLU A 351 -1.27 20.32 17.84
CA GLU A 351 -0.75 19.26 16.95
C GLU A 351 -0.86 19.61 15.46
N ASP A 352 -1.91 20.33 15.03
CA ASP A 352 -2.09 20.74 13.63
C ASP A 352 -1.04 21.81 13.24
N GLU A 353 -0.63 22.69 14.18
CA GLU A 353 0.42 23.67 13.93
C GLU A 353 1.82 23.02 13.79
N GLU A 354 2.16 22.08 14.67
CA GLU A 354 3.43 21.32 14.60
C GLU A 354 3.54 20.49 13.31
N ASP A 355 2.44 19.82 12.92
CA ASP A 355 2.36 19.05 11.67
C ASP A 355 2.62 19.93 10.45
N VAL A 356 2.13 21.18 10.45
CA VAL A 356 2.26 22.10 9.31
C VAL A 356 3.66 22.67 9.15
N VAL A 357 4.38 22.96 10.25
CA VAL A 357 5.79 23.44 10.20
C VAL A 357 6.69 22.42 9.48
N GLY A 358 6.44 21.13 9.69
CA GLY A 358 7.16 20.05 9.01
C GLY A 358 6.89 19.96 7.50
N LEU A 359 5.72 20.40 7.04
CA LEU A 359 5.28 20.28 5.64
C LEU A 359 5.85 21.37 4.73
N GLU A 360 6.28 22.52 5.27
CA GLU A 360 6.77 23.67 4.49
C GLU A 360 8.03 23.38 3.66
N ARG A 361 8.80 22.35 4.01
CA ARG A 361 10.04 21.96 3.32
C ARG A 361 9.97 20.58 2.67
N GLN A 362 8.80 19.95 2.69
CA GLN A 362 8.62 18.60 2.18
C GLN A 362 8.11 18.60 0.75
N PHE A 363 8.54 17.59 0.01
CA PHE A 363 8.06 17.30 -1.34
C PHE A 363 7.42 15.93 -1.35
N ALA A 364 6.30 15.80 -2.04
CA ALA A 364 5.79 14.51 -2.45
C ALA A 364 6.62 13.99 -3.62
N TYR A 365 6.94 12.69 -3.61
CA TYR A 365 7.64 12.01 -4.70
C TYR A 365 6.69 11.02 -5.38
N LYS A 366 6.87 10.87 -6.69
CA LYS A 366 6.33 9.78 -7.49
C LYS A 366 7.49 8.90 -7.88
N VAL A 367 7.49 7.68 -7.39
CA VAL A 367 8.50 6.68 -7.74
C VAL A 367 7.83 5.59 -8.55
N LYS A 368 8.34 5.36 -9.75
CA LYS A 368 7.91 4.28 -10.63
C LYS A 368 9.06 3.32 -10.84
N ILE A 369 8.84 2.06 -10.49
CA ILE A 369 9.83 0.99 -10.62
C ILE A 369 9.37 0.04 -11.71
N HIS A 370 10.25 -0.20 -12.68
CA HIS A 370 10.03 -1.20 -13.73
C HIS A 370 10.71 -2.51 -13.34
N PHE A 371 9.95 -3.59 -13.39
CA PHE A 371 10.36 -4.96 -13.13
C PHE A 371 10.28 -5.79 -14.40
N TYR A 372 11.03 -6.89 -14.43
CA TYR A 372 10.75 -8.00 -15.34
C TYR A 372 10.86 -9.34 -14.60
N VAL A 373 10.03 -10.30 -15.03
CA VAL A 373 10.01 -11.66 -14.52
C VAL A 373 10.19 -12.62 -15.68
N LYS A 374 11.08 -13.61 -15.53
CA LYS A 374 11.11 -14.74 -16.49
C LYS A 374 9.99 -15.70 -16.11
N VAL A 375 9.07 -15.93 -17.03
CA VAL A 375 7.90 -16.80 -16.78
C VAL A 375 8.34 -18.27 -16.77
N PRO A 376 7.72 -19.12 -15.93
CA PRO A 376 7.90 -20.57 -15.99
C PRO A 376 7.56 -21.13 -17.38
N ASP A 377 8.22 -22.21 -17.79
CA ASP A 377 8.03 -22.82 -19.12
C ASP A 377 6.60 -23.36 -19.33
N ASP A 378 5.90 -23.71 -18.25
CA ASP A 378 4.52 -24.21 -18.21
C ASP A 378 3.48 -23.12 -17.89
N TYR A 379 3.89 -21.84 -17.86
CA TYR A 379 2.99 -20.74 -17.51
C TYR A 379 1.86 -20.57 -18.52
N GLN A 380 0.63 -20.50 -18.00
CA GLN A 380 -0.57 -20.14 -18.76
C GLN A 380 -1.10 -18.80 -18.29
N ALA A 381 -1.23 -17.88 -19.24
CA ALA A 381 -1.79 -16.56 -19.01
C ALA A 381 -3.24 -16.61 -18.54
N TRP A 382 -3.64 -15.66 -17.69
CA TRP A 382 -5.01 -15.58 -17.18
C TRP A 382 -5.94 -14.80 -18.09
N ILE A 383 -5.37 -13.90 -18.90
CA ILE A 383 -6.11 -13.09 -19.89
C ILE A 383 -5.67 -13.54 -21.29
N GLU A 384 -6.54 -14.21 -22.03
CA GLU A 384 -6.25 -14.70 -23.39
C GLU A 384 -6.70 -13.72 -24.51
N GLY A 385 -6.16 -13.88 -25.72
CA GLY A 385 -6.64 -13.21 -26.95
C GLY A 385 -6.12 -11.77 -27.17
N GLU A 386 -6.90 -10.93 -27.88
CA GLU A 386 -6.52 -9.54 -28.24
C GLU A 386 -6.29 -8.61 -27.04
N TYR A 387 -6.79 -9.00 -25.86
CA TYR A 387 -6.65 -8.27 -24.62
C TYR A 387 -5.42 -8.69 -23.81
N HIS A 388 -4.76 -9.78 -24.23
CA HIS A 388 -3.52 -10.25 -23.62
C HIS A 388 -2.43 -9.20 -23.83
N GLN A 389 -2.20 -8.40 -22.79
CA GLN A 389 -1.10 -7.46 -22.74
C GLN A 389 0.09 -8.15 -22.09
N ILE A 390 0.77 -9.00 -22.87
CA ILE A 390 2.18 -9.21 -22.61
C ILE A 390 2.83 -7.87 -22.92
N SER A 391 3.28 -7.20 -21.88
CA SER A 391 4.25 -6.13 -21.98
C SER A 391 5.33 -6.48 -23.02
N PHE A 392 5.43 -5.65 -24.05
CA PHE A 392 6.44 -5.76 -25.09
C PHE A 392 7.85 -5.82 -24.45
N PHE A 393 8.61 -6.90 -24.68
CA PHE A 393 9.83 -6.94 -25.51
C PHE A 393 10.34 -8.40 -25.64
N ASN A 394 10.61 -8.82 -26.88
CA ASN A 394 11.07 -10.15 -27.36
C ASN A 394 10.16 -11.37 -27.07
N GLN A 395 9.36 -11.76 -28.09
CA GLN A 395 8.72 -13.09 -28.18
C GLN A 395 9.71 -14.26 -28.01
N ASN A 396 11.01 -13.98 -28.16
CA ASN A 396 12.08 -14.96 -28.04
C ASN A 396 12.60 -15.16 -26.60
N GLU A 397 12.15 -14.38 -25.60
CA GLU A 397 12.82 -14.32 -24.28
C GLU A 397 11.98 -14.77 -23.06
N ASN A 398 10.72 -15.23 -23.21
CA ASN A 398 9.85 -15.66 -22.08
C ASN A 398 9.89 -14.69 -20.87
N LYS A 399 9.66 -13.39 -21.12
CA LYS A 399 9.72 -12.33 -20.10
C LYS A 399 8.42 -11.54 -20.01
N LEU A 400 7.98 -11.28 -18.77
CA LEU A 400 6.88 -10.37 -18.45
C LEU A 400 7.45 -9.11 -17.79
N GLU A 401 7.35 -7.96 -18.47
CA GLU A 401 7.74 -6.66 -17.90
C GLU A 401 6.55 -5.93 -17.28
N PHE A 402 6.75 -5.21 -16.18
CA PHE A 402 5.67 -4.40 -15.60
C PHE A 402 6.26 -3.30 -14.74
N PHE A 403 5.41 -2.44 -14.19
CA PHE A 403 5.86 -1.42 -13.25
C PHE A 403 4.96 -1.33 -12.04
N GLU A 404 5.50 -0.81 -10.94
CA GLU A 404 4.72 -0.36 -9.78
C GLU A 404 4.99 1.13 -9.53
N GLU A 405 3.92 1.86 -9.21
CA GLU A 405 3.97 3.30 -8.98
C GLU A 405 3.51 3.60 -7.55
N ILE A 406 4.35 4.32 -6.80
CA ILE A 406 4.06 4.76 -5.43
C ILE A 406 4.23 6.28 -5.36
N THR A 407 3.25 6.95 -4.78
CA THR A 407 3.28 8.38 -4.49
C THR A 407 3.15 8.63 -2.99
N GLY A 408 3.74 9.72 -2.51
CA GLY A 408 3.60 10.16 -1.13
C GLY A 408 4.77 11.01 -0.65
N ILE A 409 4.81 11.28 0.66
CA ILE A 409 5.93 11.97 1.30
C ILE A 409 6.92 10.94 1.87
N GLY A 410 8.21 11.19 1.68
CA GLY A 410 9.26 10.38 2.30
C GLY A 410 10.49 10.28 1.42
N SER A 411 11.50 9.55 1.90
CA SER A 411 12.71 9.30 1.11
C SER A 411 12.41 8.43 -0.13
N PRO A 412 13.05 8.70 -1.29
CA PRO A 412 12.93 7.84 -2.46
C PRO A 412 13.26 6.37 -2.19
N ILE A 413 14.20 6.07 -1.29
CA ILE A 413 14.54 4.69 -0.93
C ILE A 413 13.36 3.97 -0.26
N TYR A 414 12.61 4.65 0.62
CA TYR A 414 11.44 4.05 1.25
C TYR A 414 10.27 3.87 0.28
N HIS A 415 10.09 4.78 -0.68
CA HIS A 415 9.14 4.59 -1.77
C HIS A 415 9.51 3.35 -2.60
N ILE A 416 10.80 3.18 -2.89
CA ILE A 416 11.31 2.02 -3.63
C ILE A 416 11.01 0.73 -2.86
N ILE A 417 11.32 0.70 -1.57
CA ILE A 417 11.03 -0.43 -0.70
C ILE A 417 9.52 -0.73 -0.64
N SER A 418 8.68 0.30 -0.56
CA SER A 418 7.22 0.15 -0.56
C SER A 418 6.72 -0.46 -1.87
N ALA A 419 7.25 -0.01 -3.02
CA ALA A 419 6.94 -0.59 -4.33
C ALA A 419 7.37 -2.06 -4.41
N ILE A 420 8.56 -2.41 -3.91
CA ILE A 420 9.04 -3.80 -3.86
C ILE A 420 8.14 -4.65 -2.94
N ASN A 421 7.79 -4.17 -1.74
CA ASN A 421 6.85 -4.86 -0.85
C ASN A 421 5.49 -5.10 -1.54
N ARG A 422 4.96 -4.07 -2.21
CA ARG A 422 3.68 -4.15 -2.91
C ARG A 422 3.73 -5.15 -4.05
N VAL A 423 4.82 -5.24 -4.80
CA VAL A 423 4.99 -6.23 -5.87
C VAL A 423 5.11 -7.65 -5.32
N LEU A 424 5.96 -7.86 -4.31
CA LEU A 424 6.33 -9.20 -3.86
C LEU A 424 5.38 -9.84 -2.84
N PHE A 425 4.58 -9.05 -2.11
CA PHE A 425 3.81 -9.57 -0.98
C PHE A 425 2.32 -9.31 -1.06
N SER A 426 1.87 -8.30 -1.81
CA SER A 426 0.44 -7.96 -1.86
C SER A 426 -0.33 -8.88 -2.81
N ASP A 427 -1.45 -9.42 -2.32
CA ASP A 427 -2.42 -10.21 -3.11
C ASP A 427 -1.81 -11.45 -3.79
N ILE A 428 -0.92 -12.15 -3.08
CA ILE A 428 -0.35 -13.43 -3.50
C ILE A 428 -0.89 -14.54 -2.57
N PRO A 429 -1.77 -15.44 -3.05
CA PRO A 429 -2.42 -16.46 -2.23
C PRO A 429 -1.45 -17.32 -1.41
N ALA A 430 -0.31 -17.70 -1.98
CA ALA A 430 0.70 -18.49 -1.28
C ALA A 430 1.28 -17.78 -0.03
N LEU A 431 1.23 -16.44 0.01
CA LEU A 431 1.72 -15.61 1.12
C LEU A 431 0.61 -15.05 2.02
N SER A 432 -0.62 -15.55 1.89
CA SER A 432 -1.83 -15.02 2.55
C SER A 432 -1.73 -14.90 4.08
N ASN A 433 -0.98 -15.78 4.75
CA ASN A 433 -0.72 -15.75 6.18
C ASN A 433 0.19 -14.60 6.65
N TYR A 434 0.94 -13.98 5.74
CA TYR A 434 1.89 -12.92 6.03
C TYR A 434 1.29 -11.54 5.76
N PHE A 435 1.71 -10.57 6.55
CA PHE A 435 1.35 -9.17 6.32
C PHE A 435 2.14 -8.63 5.11
N PRO A 436 1.53 -7.85 4.20
CA PRO A 436 2.13 -7.45 2.91
C PRO A 436 3.24 -6.40 3.03
N VAL A 437 3.88 -6.31 4.19
CA VAL A 437 5.02 -5.45 4.49
C VAL A 437 6.03 -6.26 5.28
N ALA A 438 7.23 -6.42 4.72
CA ALA A 438 8.37 -6.94 5.47
C ALA A 438 8.90 -5.86 6.43
N ARG A 439 9.16 -6.25 7.68
CA ARG A 439 9.75 -5.37 8.69
C ARG A 439 11.25 -5.25 8.42
N ASN A 440 11.72 -4.00 8.28
CA ASN A 440 13.14 -3.72 8.06
C ASN A 440 13.84 -3.63 9.42
N LEU A 441 14.80 -4.51 9.66
CA LEU A 441 15.60 -4.52 10.89
C LEU A 441 16.87 -3.66 10.72
N LEU A 442 17.49 -3.72 9.54
CA LEU A 442 18.69 -2.95 9.22
C LEU A 442 18.75 -2.60 7.73
N THR A 443 19.14 -1.37 7.43
CA THR A 443 19.58 -0.93 6.11
C THR A 443 20.86 -0.12 6.25
N ASN A 444 21.95 -0.55 5.61
CA ASN A 444 23.25 0.12 5.72
C ASN A 444 23.95 0.19 4.37
N ASN A 445 24.62 1.32 4.10
CA ASN A 445 25.43 1.52 2.90
C ASN A 445 26.89 1.78 3.31
N GLU A 446 27.81 1.00 2.76
CA GLU A 446 29.25 1.14 2.98
C GLU A 446 29.95 1.60 1.70
N PHE A 447 30.87 2.56 1.83
CA PHE A 447 31.67 3.07 0.73
C PHE A 447 33.06 2.43 0.78
N PHE A 448 33.54 1.89 -0.35
CA PHE A 448 34.83 1.19 -0.43
C PHE A 448 35.83 1.93 -1.33
N GLY A 449 36.94 2.40 -0.75
CA GLY A 449 38.09 3.01 -1.44
C GLY A 449 37.83 4.38 -2.09
N SER A 450 36.62 4.63 -2.59
CA SER A 450 36.15 5.90 -3.12
C SER A 450 34.69 6.15 -2.70
N SER A 451 34.22 7.39 -2.83
CA SER A 451 32.81 7.75 -2.62
C SER A 451 31.85 7.14 -3.66
N SER A 452 32.38 6.50 -4.71
CA SER A 452 31.59 6.00 -5.84
C SER A 452 31.23 4.52 -5.74
N LEU A 453 32.06 3.67 -5.12
CA LEU A 453 31.78 2.24 -4.97
C LEU A 453 31.01 2.01 -3.67
N VAL A 454 29.76 1.60 -3.78
CA VAL A 454 28.84 1.42 -2.66
C VAL A 454 28.46 -0.05 -2.51
N TRP A 455 28.43 -0.51 -1.27
CA TRP A 455 27.90 -1.81 -0.88
C TRP A 455 26.68 -1.58 0.01
N SER A 456 25.52 -2.12 -0.37
CA SER A 456 24.30 -1.99 0.44
C SER A 456 23.93 -3.32 1.06
N TYR A 457 23.44 -3.25 2.30
CA TYR A 457 22.95 -4.37 3.08
C TYR A 457 21.53 -4.08 3.55
N SER A 458 20.63 -5.06 3.43
CA SER A 458 19.25 -5.00 3.92
C SER A 458 18.94 -6.28 4.71
N LEU A 459 18.41 -6.13 5.92
CA LEU A 459 17.95 -7.24 6.77
C LEU A 459 16.46 -7.09 7.05
N VAL A 460 15.68 -8.13 6.78
CA VAL A 460 14.22 -8.12 6.89
C VAL A 460 13.69 -9.40 7.53
N ASN A 461 12.49 -9.32 8.12
CA ASN A 461 11.68 -10.48 8.49
C ASN A 461 10.24 -10.33 7.97
N LEU A 462 9.61 -11.46 7.66
CA LEU A 462 8.19 -11.50 7.31
C LEU A 462 7.36 -11.63 8.58
N CYS A 463 6.33 -10.80 8.69
CA CYS A 463 5.46 -10.77 9.87
C CYS A 463 4.19 -11.57 9.60
N LYS A 464 3.81 -12.49 10.50
CA LYS A 464 2.54 -13.22 10.40
C LYS A 464 1.40 -12.33 10.89
N LYS A 465 0.26 -12.38 10.20
CA LYS A 465 -0.92 -11.57 10.58
C LYS A 465 -1.40 -11.87 12.00
N ASP A 466 -1.51 -13.15 12.36
CA ASP A 466 -1.95 -13.59 13.69
C ASP A 466 -1.08 -13.03 14.83
N ASP A 467 0.23 -12.93 14.61
CA ASP A 467 1.17 -12.43 15.62
C ASP A 467 1.07 -10.90 15.77
N ILE A 468 0.78 -10.18 14.67
CA ILE A 468 0.48 -8.74 14.71
C ILE A 468 -0.82 -8.49 15.48
N ASP A 469 -1.86 -9.28 15.20
CA ASP A 469 -3.15 -9.11 15.87
C ASP A 469 -3.04 -9.44 17.37
N LYS A 470 -2.24 -10.46 17.74
CA LYS A 470 -1.89 -10.70 19.15
C LYS A 470 -1.11 -9.52 19.76
N ALA A 471 -0.17 -8.91 19.04
CA ALA A 471 0.59 -7.74 19.51
C ALA A 471 -0.30 -6.56 19.82
N ILE A 472 -1.22 -6.25 18.90
CA ILE A 472 -2.20 -5.18 19.06
C ILE A 472 -3.15 -5.48 20.23
N ASN A 473 -3.70 -6.69 20.31
CA ASN A 473 -4.68 -7.04 21.32
C ASN A 473 -4.09 -7.13 22.74
N SER A 474 -2.84 -7.59 22.86
CA SER A 474 -2.13 -7.65 24.14
C SER A 474 -1.39 -6.37 24.50
N ASN A 475 -1.37 -5.38 23.60
CA ASN A 475 -0.62 -4.13 23.72
C ASN A 475 0.87 -4.35 24.06
N LYS A 476 1.49 -5.32 23.39
CA LYS A 476 2.90 -5.69 23.53
C LYS A 476 3.67 -5.38 22.25
N ASN A 477 4.98 -5.22 22.36
CA ASN A 477 5.82 -5.11 21.17
C ASN A 477 5.73 -6.41 20.37
N TYR A 478 5.73 -6.32 19.03
CA TYR A 478 5.69 -7.50 18.16
C TYR A 478 6.81 -8.48 18.52
N GLU A 479 7.99 -7.98 18.89
CA GLU A 479 9.16 -8.73 19.34
C GLU A 479 8.92 -9.64 20.57
N GLU A 480 7.93 -9.32 21.41
CA GLU A 480 7.63 -10.07 22.64
C GLU A 480 6.74 -11.29 22.39
N ILE A 481 6.17 -11.42 21.18
CA ILE A 481 5.12 -12.42 20.85
C ILE A 481 5.60 -13.48 19.86
N ILE A 482 6.59 -13.15 19.03
CA ILE A 482 7.01 -14.01 17.92
C ILE A 482 7.61 -15.33 18.44
N SER A 483 7.15 -16.45 17.87
CA SER A 483 7.66 -17.79 18.22
C SER A 483 8.95 -18.18 17.48
N SER A 484 9.27 -17.53 16.36
CA SER A 484 10.45 -17.81 15.53
C SER A 484 10.81 -16.62 14.63
N ASP A 485 11.99 -16.03 14.81
CA ASP A 485 12.52 -14.94 13.98
C ASP A 485 13.55 -15.48 12.97
N GLU A 486 13.10 -16.01 11.84
CA GLU A 486 14.00 -16.18 10.70
C GLU A 486 14.17 -14.84 9.99
N THR A 487 15.40 -14.33 10.02
CA THR A 487 15.79 -13.10 9.33
C THR A 487 16.41 -13.41 7.98
N ALA A 488 16.07 -12.61 6.99
CA ALA A 488 16.62 -12.69 5.64
C ALA A 488 17.50 -11.48 5.36
N TYR A 489 18.70 -11.73 4.84
CA TYR A 489 19.62 -10.67 4.43
C TYR A 489 19.66 -10.55 2.91
N GLY A 490 19.92 -9.34 2.41
CA GLY A 490 20.21 -9.06 1.01
C GLY A 490 21.37 -8.10 0.92
N GLU A 491 22.23 -8.32 -0.07
CA GLU A 491 23.41 -7.51 -0.30
C GLU A 491 23.66 -7.31 -1.78
N TYR A 492 24.17 -6.13 -2.13
CA TYR A 492 24.51 -5.79 -3.51
C TYR A 492 25.65 -4.75 -3.53
N CYS A 493 26.51 -4.83 -4.55
CA CYS A 493 27.63 -3.91 -4.76
C CYS A 493 27.51 -3.23 -6.13
N GLY A 494 27.80 -1.93 -6.21
CA GLY A 494 27.77 -1.16 -7.45
C GLY A 494 28.19 0.30 -7.27
N PHE A 495 27.74 1.19 -8.16
CA PHE A 495 28.09 2.61 -8.12
C PHE A 495 26.95 3.60 -7.85
N ASP A 496 25.69 3.26 -8.13
CA ASP A 496 24.52 4.09 -7.82
C ASP A 496 23.91 3.68 -6.47
N SER A 497 24.00 4.55 -5.46
CA SER A 497 23.54 4.26 -4.10
C SER A 497 22.06 3.93 -4.00
N VAL A 498 21.21 4.48 -4.88
CA VAL A 498 19.77 4.22 -4.91
C VAL A 498 19.49 2.88 -5.58
N GLU A 499 20.13 2.60 -6.73
CA GLU A 499 19.98 1.33 -7.45
C GLU A 499 20.47 0.15 -6.60
N ILE A 500 21.61 0.31 -5.93
CA ILE A 500 22.22 -0.74 -5.09
C ILE A 500 21.35 -1.01 -3.88
N ALA A 501 20.83 0.03 -3.21
CA ALA A 501 19.90 -0.14 -2.10
C ALA A 501 18.61 -0.84 -2.55
N ALA A 502 18.08 -0.49 -3.74
CA ALA A 502 16.91 -1.14 -4.32
C ALA A 502 17.16 -2.63 -4.58
N LYS A 503 18.31 -2.98 -5.16
CA LYS A 503 18.70 -4.37 -5.44
C LYS A 503 18.92 -5.16 -4.15
N ALA A 504 19.65 -4.62 -3.17
CA ALA A 504 19.83 -5.27 -1.87
C ALA A 504 18.48 -5.50 -1.17
N ALA A 505 17.57 -4.52 -1.22
CA ALA A 505 16.23 -4.63 -0.66
C ALA A 505 15.38 -5.71 -1.37
N LEU A 506 15.47 -5.81 -2.70
CA LEU A 506 14.82 -6.87 -3.49
C LEU A 506 15.35 -8.25 -3.08
N GLN A 507 16.68 -8.43 -3.07
CA GLN A 507 17.30 -9.70 -2.72
C GLN A 507 16.91 -10.16 -1.30
N ALA A 508 16.93 -9.26 -0.31
CA ALA A 508 16.54 -9.58 1.05
C ALA A 508 15.11 -10.15 1.14
N ARG A 509 14.18 -9.57 0.37
CA ARG A 509 12.77 -9.96 0.35
C ARG A 509 12.54 -11.27 -0.39
N LEU A 510 13.21 -11.48 -1.53
CA LEU A 510 13.17 -12.76 -2.24
C LEU A 510 13.72 -13.90 -1.35
N ARG A 511 14.80 -13.65 -0.60
CA ARG A 511 15.32 -14.64 0.37
C ARG A 511 14.34 -14.89 1.50
N ALA A 512 13.63 -13.87 1.98
CA ALA A 512 12.60 -14.03 2.99
C ALA A 512 11.44 -14.91 2.47
N ILE A 513 11.05 -14.77 1.20
CA ILE A 513 10.06 -15.66 0.56
C ILE A 513 10.61 -17.08 0.49
N LYS A 514 11.85 -17.27 0.04
CA LYS A 514 12.49 -18.60 0.00
C LYS A 514 12.47 -19.30 1.36
N GLN A 515 12.74 -18.58 2.45
CA GLN A 515 12.71 -19.11 3.83
C GLN A 515 11.32 -19.61 4.27
N THR A 516 10.23 -19.10 3.67
CA THR A 516 8.87 -19.62 3.96
C THR A 516 8.64 -21.05 3.45
N GLY A 517 9.46 -21.54 2.52
CA GLY A 517 9.33 -22.86 1.90
C GLY A 517 8.27 -22.95 0.79
N ILE A 518 7.70 -21.83 0.34
CA ILE A 518 6.75 -21.79 -0.78
C ILE A 518 7.44 -22.24 -2.08
N ASN A 519 6.73 -23.05 -2.88
CA ASN A 519 7.21 -23.47 -4.20
C ASN A 519 7.38 -22.24 -5.14
N PRO A 520 8.58 -22.00 -5.70
CA PRO A 520 8.83 -20.86 -6.57
C PRO A 520 7.92 -20.81 -7.81
N VAL A 521 7.62 -21.95 -8.44
CA VAL A 521 6.79 -22.00 -9.66
C VAL A 521 5.36 -21.54 -9.37
N VAL A 522 4.79 -21.98 -8.23
CA VAL A 522 3.46 -21.55 -7.78
C VAL A 522 3.44 -20.05 -7.51
N TYR A 523 4.41 -19.56 -6.74
CA TYR A 523 4.53 -18.14 -6.42
C TYR A 523 4.69 -17.26 -7.66
N LEU A 524 5.54 -17.65 -8.61
CA LEU A 524 5.77 -16.89 -9.85
C LEU A 524 4.52 -16.87 -10.73
N THR A 525 3.80 -17.99 -10.82
CA THR A 525 2.54 -18.07 -11.56
C THR A 525 1.51 -17.11 -10.97
N GLU A 526 1.29 -17.15 -9.65
CA GLU A 526 0.39 -16.23 -8.94
C GLU A 526 0.79 -14.75 -9.10
N LEU A 527 2.10 -14.45 -9.05
CA LEU A 527 2.61 -13.10 -9.29
C LEU A 527 2.30 -12.61 -10.71
N CYS A 528 2.55 -13.44 -11.73
CA CYS A 528 2.30 -13.08 -13.13
C CYS A 528 0.80 -12.85 -13.38
N HIS A 529 -0.04 -13.74 -12.88
CA HIS A 529 -1.50 -13.62 -12.87
C HIS A 529 -1.97 -12.31 -12.24
N ARG A 530 -1.45 -11.95 -11.06
CA ARG A 530 -1.76 -10.68 -10.40
C ARG A 530 -1.33 -9.46 -11.22
N VAL A 531 -0.14 -9.52 -11.84
CA VAL A 531 0.38 -8.44 -12.70
C VAL A 531 -0.51 -8.21 -13.91
N GLU A 532 -1.00 -9.28 -14.55
CA GLU A 532 -1.95 -9.19 -15.66
C GLU A 532 -3.25 -8.47 -15.23
N GLU A 533 -3.81 -8.84 -14.08
CA GLU A 533 -5.02 -8.18 -13.55
C GLU A 533 -4.80 -6.70 -13.21
N ILE A 534 -3.67 -6.35 -12.59
CA ILE A 534 -3.35 -4.95 -12.24
C ILE A 534 -3.21 -4.11 -13.50
N ASN A 535 -2.54 -4.62 -14.53
CA ASN A 535 -2.38 -3.90 -15.79
C ASN A 535 -3.72 -3.69 -16.49
N ALA A 536 -4.60 -4.70 -16.46
CA ALA A 536 -5.96 -4.56 -16.95
C ALA A 536 -6.74 -3.49 -16.19
N LEU A 537 -6.66 -3.47 -14.85
CA LEU A 537 -7.32 -2.46 -14.02
C LEU A 537 -6.82 -1.04 -14.32
N ARG A 538 -5.50 -0.81 -14.36
CA ARG A 538 -4.91 0.51 -14.68
C ARG A 538 -5.34 1.02 -16.04
N LYS A 539 -5.40 0.14 -17.05
CA LYS A 539 -5.87 0.50 -18.39
C LYS A 539 -7.36 0.86 -18.37
N ALA A 540 -8.17 0.10 -17.65
CA ALA A 540 -9.59 0.39 -17.49
C ALA A 540 -9.83 1.74 -16.80
N GLU A 541 -9.15 2.03 -15.69
CA GLU A 541 -9.22 3.32 -14.99
C GLU A 541 -8.85 4.49 -15.92
N SER A 542 -7.87 4.29 -16.81
CA SER A 542 -7.48 5.31 -17.79
C SER A 542 -8.58 5.70 -18.78
N TYR A 543 -9.60 4.86 -18.98
CA TYR A 543 -10.77 5.16 -19.83
C TYR A 543 -11.79 6.08 -19.14
N LEU A 544 -11.72 6.24 -17.82
CA LEU A 544 -12.52 7.22 -17.08
C LEU A 544 -11.83 8.58 -17.04
N ASP A 545 -10.55 8.59 -16.65
CA ASP A 545 -9.79 9.83 -16.43
C ASP A 545 -9.33 10.47 -17.75
N PHE A 546 -9.26 9.68 -18.82
CA PHE A 546 -8.88 10.11 -20.15
C PHE A 546 -9.77 9.49 -21.22
N TYR A 547 -9.52 9.82 -22.48
CA TYR A 547 -10.27 9.30 -23.63
C TYR A 547 -10.48 7.76 -23.54
N PRO A 548 -11.73 7.26 -23.64
CA PRO A 548 -12.93 7.96 -24.13
C PRO A 548 -13.79 8.68 -23.07
N PHE A 549 -13.35 8.76 -21.81
CA PHE A 549 -14.09 9.29 -20.65
C PHE A 549 -15.42 8.55 -20.39
N SER A 550 -15.37 7.21 -20.32
CA SER A 550 -16.58 6.36 -20.24
C SER A 550 -16.48 5.27 -19.18
N LEU A 551 -17.44 5.28 -18.24
CA LEU A 551 -17.63 4.20 -17.28
C LEU A 551 -17.98 2.87 -17.96
N LYS A 552 -18.76 2.91 -19.03
CA LYS A 552 -19.12 1.72 -19.79
C LYS A 552 -17.92 1.12 -20.54
N ALA A 553 -17.00 1.94 -21.05
CA ALA A 553 -15.73 1.42 -21.59
C ALA A 553 -14.88 0.74 -20.51
N MET A 554 -14.78 1.33 -19.32
CA MET A 554 -14.06 0.73 -18.20
C MET A 554 -14.69 -0.62 -17.80
N GLU A 555 -16.00 -0.63 -17.60
CA GLU A 555 -16.76 -1.82 -17.21
C GLU A 555 -16.64 -2.93 -18.27
N GLY A 556 -16.88 -2.61 -19.55
CA GLY A 556 -16.82 -3.59 -20.63
C GLY A 556 -15.43 -4.19 -20.79
N TYR A 557 -14.39 -3.36 -20.67
CA TYR A 557 -13.01 -3.83 -20.68
C TYR A 557 -12.71 -4.77 -19.49
N LEU A 558 -13.14 -4.43 -18.26
CA LEU A 558 -12.96 -5.29 -17.08
C LEU A 558 -13.75 -6.60 -17.15
N ASN A 559 -14.97 -6.57 -17.70
CA ASN A 559 -15.78 -7.76 -17.89
C ASN A 559 -15.14 -8.75 -18.87
N GLN A 560 -14.45 -8.26 -19.91
CA GLN A 560 -13.73 -9.09 -20.89
C GLN A 560 -12.31 -9.51 -20.45
N THR A 561 -11.74 -8.82 -19.46
CA THR A 561 -10.40 -9.12 -18.93
C THR A 561 -10.49 -9.79 -17.56
N VAL A 562 -10.63 -9.04 -16.48
CA VAL A 562 -10.59 -9.51 -15.08
C VAL A 562 -11.71 -10.50 -14.76
N PHE A 563 -12.95 -10.24 -15.16
CA PHE A 563 -14.09 -11.05 -14.72
C PHE A 563 -14.43 -12.23 -15.63
N ARG A 564 -13.96 -12.23 -16.89
CA ARG A 564 -14.35 -13.21 -17.91
C ARG A 564 -14.07 -14.65 -17.45
N GLY A 565 -15.13 -15.41 -17.18
CA GLY A 565 -15.05 -16.83 -16.82
C GLY A 565 -14.39 -17.15 -15.47
N ARG A 566 -14.23 -16.16 -14.57
CA ARG A 566 -13.46 -16.34 -13.32
C ARG A 566 -14.22 -16.10 -12.01
N TYR A 567 -14.66 -14.86 -11.77
CA TYR A 567 -15.22 -14.47 -10.46
C TYR A 567 -16.75 -14.37 -10.49
N ARG A 568 -17.28 -13.59 -11.43
CA ARG A 568 -18.71 -13.31 -11.55
C ARG A 568 -19.15 -13.16 -13.00
N ILE A 569 -20.41 -13.48 -13.27
CA ILE A 569 -21.10 -13.19 -14.53
C ILE A 569 -22.24 -12.24 -14.22
N ALA A 570 -22.43 -11.22 -15.06
CA ALA A 570 -23.56 -10.30 -14.96
C ALA A 570 -24.42 -10.45 -16.21
N ASN A 571 -25.72 -10.69 -16.03
CA ASN A 571 -26.65 -10.67 -17.15
C ASN A 571 -27.06 -9.23 -17.53
N SER A 572 -27.81 -9.09 -18.62
CA SER A 572 -28.31 -7.78 -19.09
C SER A 572 -29.21 -7.02 -18.10
N GLN A 573 -29.66 -7.67 -17.02
CA GLN A 573 -30.45 -7.05 -15.93
C GLN A 573 -29.60 -6.74 -14.68
N LEU A 574 -28.28 -6.92 -14.76
CA LEU A 574 -27.35 -6.83 -13.64
C LEU A 574 -27.70 -7.79 -12.49
N LYS A 575 -28.20 -8.98 -12.81
CA LYS A 575 -28.22 -10.09 -11.85
C LYS A 575 -26.86 -10.77 -11.93
N PHE A 576 -26.18 -10.84 -10.81
CA PHE A 576 -24.86 -11.46 -10.70
C PHE A 576 -25.01 -12.92 -10.26
N SER A 577 -24.20 -13.78 -10.88
CA SER A 577 -23.96 -15.14 -10.41
C SER A 577 -22.46 -15.32 -10.25
N GLU A 578 -22.04 -15.83 -9.11
CA GLU A 578 -20.64 -16.21 -8.90
C GLU A 578 -20.34 -17.53 -9.62
N ILE A 579 -19.11 -17.65 -10.10
CA ILE A 579 -18.69 -18.85 -10.84
C ILE A 579 -18.26 -19.95 -9.86
N ASN A 580 -17.67 -19.57 -8.73
CA ASN A 580 -17.26 -20.46 -7.66
C ASN A 580 -17.77 -19.94 -6.33
N ASP A 581 -19.00 -20.30 -5.96
CA ASP A 581 -19.63 -19.87 -4.71
C ASP A 581 -18.71 -20.16 -3.50
N GLY A 582 -18.49 -19.14 -2.68
CA GLY A 582 -17.73 -19.23 -1.43
C GLY A 582 -16.20 -19.17 -1.57
N LYS A 583 -15.64 -19.07 -2.80
CA LYS A 583 -14.20 -18.79 -2.97
C LYS A 583 -13.92 -17.28 -2.94
N PRO A 584 -12.88 -16.83 -2.22
CA PRO A 584 -12.51 -15.43 -2.21
C PRO A 584 -12.00 -14.99 -3.59
N TRP A 585 -12.35 -13.78 -4.01
CA TRP A 585 -11.77 -13.17 -5.21
C TRP A 585 -10.37 -12.59 -4.92
N SER A 586 -9.60 -12.29 -5.97
CA SER A 586 -8.37 -11.51 -5.82
C SER A 586 -8.67 -10.10 -5.30
N ALA A 587 -7.74 -9.49 -4.57
CA ALA A 587 -7.89 -8.09 -4.13
C ALA A 587 -8.02 -7.14 -5.32
N VAL A 588 -7.37 -7.45 -6.45
CA VAL A 588 -7.53 -6.69 -7.71
C VAL A 588 -8.97 -6.79 -8.23
N ALA A 589 -9.59 -7.97 -8.21
CA ALA A 589 -10.98 -8.15 -8.63
C ALA A 589 -11.98 -7.42 -7.71
N TYR A 590 -11.78 -7.46 -6.38
CA TYR A 590 -12.57 -6.64 -5.45
C TYR A 590 -12.40 -5.15 -5.74
N ASN A 591 -11.17 -4.68 -5.94
CA ASN A 591 -10.89 -3.28 -6.28
C ASN A 591 -11.55 -2.86 -7.60
N ALA A 592 -11.48 -3.72 -8.62
CA ALA A 592 -12.13 -3.50 -9.91
C ALA A 592 -13.65 -3.40 -9.76
N HIS A 593 -14.25 -4.27 -8.94
CA HIS A 593 -15.68 -4.25 -8.66
C HIS A 593 -16.08 -2.96 -7.91
N LEU A 594 -15.37 -2.61 -6.84
CA LEU A 594 -15.59 -1.38 -6.08
C LEU A 594 -15.38 -0.12 -6.93
N ASN A 595 -14.41 -0.11 -7.82
CA ASN A 595 -14.21 0.99 -8.76
C ASN A 595 -15.40 1.15 -9.71
N ILE A 596 -15.97 0.06 -10.24
CA ILE A 596 -17.21 0.14 -11.05
C ILE A 596 -18.34 0.75 -10.20
N THR A 597 -18.54 0.24 -8.98
CA THR A 597 -19.56 0.73 -8.03
C THR A 597 -19.40 2.22 -7.72
N GLU A 598 -18.18 2.64 -7.36
CA GLU A 598 -17.89 4.03 -7.02
C GLU A 598 -18.21 4.97 -8.18
N ASN A 599 -17.88 4.56 -9.41
CA ASN A 599 -18.12 5.40 -10.57
C ASN A 599 -19.61 5.44 -10.97
N TYR A 600 -20.37 4.36 -10.77
CA TYR A 600 -21.83 4.43 -10.85
C TYR A 600 -22.42 5.42 -9.83
N LEU A 601 -21.90 5.41 -8.60
CA LEU A 601 -22.27 6.40 -7.58
C LEU A 601 -21.84 7.82 -7.98
N LYS A 602 -20.69 8.01 -8.65
CA LYS A 602 -20.29 9.32 -9.21
C LYS A 602 -21.22 9.82 -10.30
N GLU A 603 -21.85 8.92 -11.08
CA GLU A 603 -22.88 9.27 -12.07
C GLU A 603 -24.25 9.55 -11.43
N GLY A 604 -24.53 8.95 -10.26
CA GLY A 604 -25.77 9.12 -9.50
C GLY A 604 -26.67 7.89 -9.55
N LEU A 605 -26.17 6.81 -10.15
CA LEU A 605 -26.93 5.59 -10.42
C LEU A 605 -26.95 4.68 -9.19
N TYR A 606 -27.57 5.13 -8.10
CA TYR A 606 -27.52 4.45 -6.80
C TYR A 606 -28.15 3.04 -6.82
N ARG A 607 -29.21 2.80 -7.60
CA ARG A 607 -29.82 1.45 -7.75
C ARG A 607 -28.89 0.46 -8.42
N ILE A 608 -28.16 0.90 -9.46
CA ILE A 608 -27.18 0.06 -10.13
C ILE A 608 -26.05 -0.25 -9.16
N ALA A 609 -25.49 0.79 -8.52
CA ALA A 609 -24.41 0.61 -7.55
C ALA A 609 -24.80 -0.30 -6.37
N LYS A 610 -26.05 -0.22 -5.87
CA LYS A 610 -26.56 -1.12 -4.83
C LYS A 610 -26.40 -2.60 -5.23
N LYS A 611 -26.80 -2.96 -6.45
CA LYS A 611 -26.65 -4.34 -6.95
C LYS A 611 -25.20 -4.82 -6.96
N TYR A 612 -24.23 -3.94 -7.18
CA TYR A 612 -22.81 -4.30 -7.07
C TYR A 612 -22.40 -4.44 -5.59
N LEU A 613 -22.85 -3.52 -4.71
CA LEU A 613 -22.57 -3.63 -3.27
C LEU A 613 -23.13 -4.92 -2.65
N ASP A 614 -24.35 -5.31 -3.05
CA ASP A 614 -25.04 -6.51 -2.55
C ASP A 614 -24.24 -7.79 -2.85
N VAL A 615 -23.50 -7.84 -3.98
CA VAL A 615 -22.62 -8.98 -4.32
C VAL A 615 -21.48 -9.12 -3.32
N LEU A 616 -21.00 -8.02 -2.74
CA LEU A 616 -19.87 -8.04 -1.81
C LEU A 616 -20.28 -8.35 -0.36
N GLU A 617 -21.57 -8.31 -0.01
CA GLU A 617 -22.01 -8.52 1.38
C GLU A 617 -21.58 -9.87 1.96
N PRO A 618 -21.78 -11.02 1.28
CA PRO A 618 -21.33 -12.31 1.78
C PRO A 618 -19.81 -12.37 1.96
N HIS A 619 -19.05 -11.77 1.02
CA HIS A 619 -17.59 -11.73 1.08
C HIS A 619 -17.07 -10.90 2.25
N ILE A 620 -17.80 -9.85 2.63
CA ILE A 620 -17.48 -8.96 3.75
C ILE A 620 -17.77 -9.62 5.09
N GLU A 621 -18.88 -10.35 5.21
CA GLU A 621 -19.18 -11.16 6.39
C GLU A 621 -18.10 -12.22 6.59
N ASN A 622 -17.73 -12.92 5.51
CA ASN A 622 -16.64 -13.89 5.49
C ASN A 622 -15.27 -13.27 5.84
N ALA A 623 -14.99 -12.05 5.39
CA ALA A 623 -13.75 -11.34 5.72
C ALA A 623 -13.69 -10.93 7.21
N LYS A 624 -14.82 -10.49 7.79
CA LYS A 624 -14.90 -10.10 9.20
C LYS A 624 -14.65 -11.27 10.16
N ILE A 625 -14.99 -12.50 9.75
CA ILE A 625 -14.69 -13.73 10.51
C ILE A 625 -13.31 -14.34 10.18
N GLY A 626 -12.52 -13.68 9.33
CA GLY A 626 -11.16 -14.11 8.97
C GLY A 626 -11.07 -15.17 7.86
N SER A 627 -12.20 -15.58 7.25
CA SER A 627 -12.24 -16.62 6.21
C SER A 627 -11.86 -16.10 4.81
N ASN A 628 -11.98 -14.80 4.56
CA ASN A 628 -11.57 -14.15 3.32
C ASN A 628 -10.39 -13.19 3.57
N GLN A 629 -9.17 -13.66 3.31
CA GLN A 629 -7.93 -12.94 3.62
C GLN A 629 -7.50 -11.91 2.56
N CYS A 630 -8.13 -11.92 1.38
CA CYS A 630 -7.86 -10.99 0.28
C CYS A 630 -8.57 -9.64 0.45
N PHE A 631 -9.54 -9.55 1.36
CA PHE A 631 -10.26 -8.32 1.66
C PHE A 631 -9.64 -7.60 2.86
N ASP A 632 -8.67 -6.73 2.60
CA ASP A 632 -7.92 -6.00 3.63
C ASP A 632 -8.63 -4.73 4.14
N ASP A 633 -8.04 -4.08 5.14
CA ASP A 633 -8.56 -2.84 5.74
C ASP A 633 -8.67 -1.68 4.72
N PHE A 634 -7.81 -1.64 3.68
CA PHE A 634 -7.93 -0.64 2.62
C PHE A 634 -9.18 -0.90 1.75
N MET A 635 -9.47 -2.16 1.44
CA MET A 635 -10.71 -2.55 0.74
C MET A 635 -11.95 -2.27 1.60
N PHE A 636 -11.89 -2.53 2.91
CA PHE A 636 -12.96 -2.15 3.83
C PHE A 636 -13.21 -0.64 3.81
N ALA A 637 -12.17 0.18 3.91
CA ALA A 637 -12.31 1.64 3.82
C ALA A 637 -12.92 2.09 2.48
N LYS A 638 -12.51 1.50 1.35
CA LYS A 638 -13.09 1.79 0.03
C LYS A 638 -14.55 1.39 -0.09
N TYR A 639 -14.92 0.23 0.44
CA TYR A 639 -16.30 -0.24 0.47
C TYR A 639 -17.19 0.70 1.31
N GLU A 640 -16.72 1.11 2.49
CA GLU A 640 -17.44 2.05 3.35
C GLU A 640 -17.59 3.43 2.70
N LEU A 641 -16.61 3.91 1.93
CA LEU A 641 -16.76 5.13 1.12
C LEU A 641 -17.82 4.98 0.02
N CYS A 642 -17.99 3.78 -0.54
CA CYS A 642 -19.08 3.49 -1.49
C CYS A 642 -20.43 3.45 -0.78
N LYS A 643 -20.52 2.83 0.41
CA LYS A 643 -21.74 2.85 1.24
C LYS A 643 -22.15 4.26 1.63
N PHE A 644 -21.19 5.08 2.07
CA PHE A 644 -21.42 6.50 2.32
C PHE A 644 -22.11 7.17 1.12
N ARG A 645 -21.56 7.01 -0.08
CA ARG A 645 -22.13 7.62 -1.30
C ARG A 645 -23.50 7.06 -1.64
N TYR A 646 -23.72 5.75 -1.48
CA TYR A 646 -25.03 5.13 -1.68
C TYR A 646 -26.08 5.75 -0.75
N HIS A 647 -25.83 5.76 0.56
CA HIS A 647 -26.72 6.36 1.55
C HIS A 647 -26.94 7.86 1.30
N TYR A 648 -25.86 8.57 0.97
CA TYR A 648 -25.89 9.99 0.67
C TYR A 648 -26.75 10.32 -0.54
N LEU A 649 -26.66 9.56 -1.64
CA LEU A 649 -27.34 9.86 -2.91
C LEU A 649 -28.78 9.35 -3.01
N THR A 650 -29.15 8.41 -2.14
CA THR A 650 -30.43 7.69 -2.13
C THR A 650 -31.65 8.62 -2.26
N ASP A 651 -32.59 8.21 -3.11
CA ASP A 651 -33.91 8.83 -3.25
C ASP A 651 -34.90 8.22 -2.24
N LEU A 652 -35.60 9.07 -1.47
CA LEU A 652 -36.57 8.62 -0.45
C LEU A 652 -37.95 8.31 -1.04
N GLU A 653 -38.21 8.72 -2.29
CA GLU A 653 -39.42 8.34 -3.01
C GLU A 653 -39.36 6.92 -3.59
N ASP A 654 -38.19 6.31 -3.53
CA ASP A 654 -37.93 4.97 -4.00
C ASP A 654 -38.57 3.91 -3.07
N LEU A 655 -39.55 3.16 -3.58
CA LEU A 655 -40.28 2.14 -2.82
C LEU A 655 -39.37 1.04 -2.23
N GLU A 656 -38.30 0.65 -2.93
CA GLU A 656 -37.36 -0.37 -2.44
C GLU A 656 -36.49 0.16 -1.30
N ILE A 657 -36.38 1.48 -1.16
CA ILE A 657 -35.49 2.13 -0.20
C ILE A 657 -36.24 2.73 0.99
N ARG A 658 -37.52 3.08 0.83
CA ARG A 658 -38.39 3.49 1.95
C ARG A 658 -38.41 2.51 3.12
N GLN A 659 -38.13 1.23 2.86
CA GLN A 659 -37.99 0.20 3.89
C GLN A 659 -36.68 0.31 4.69
N LEU A 660 -35.61 0.82 4.07
CA LEU A 660 -34.28 0.96 4.66
C LEU A 660 -34.05 2.34 5.28
N HIS A 661 -34.58 3.40 4.65
CA HIS A 661 -34.51 4.79 5.11
C HIS A 661 -35.91 5.39 5.13
N SER A 662 -36.49 5.58 6.32
CA SER A 662 -37.81 6.20 6.43
C SER A 662 -37.77 7.72 6.24
N ASP A 663 -36.64 8.36 6.52
CA ASP A 663 -36.43 9.79 6.32
C ASP A 663 -34.98 10.14 5.92
N ARG A 664 -34.75 11.43 5.63
CA ARG A 664 -33.41 11.92 5.26
C ARG A 664 -32.43 11.89 6.43
N ALA A 665 -32.89 12.03 7.67
CA ALA A 665 -32.02 12.03 8.84
C ALA A 665 -31.35 10.67 9.05
N ILE A 666 -32.10 9.57 8.88
CA ILE A 666 -31.58 8.20 8.98
C ILE A 666 -30.56 7.92 7.87
N ALA A 667 -30.86 8.33 6.63
CA ALA A 667 -29.91 8.18 5.52
C ALA A 667 -28.58 8.92 5.77
N ILE A 668 -28.64 10.12 6.35
CA ILE A 668 -27.44 10.91 6.68
C ILE A 668 -26.68 10.36 7.89
N ARG A 669 -27.36 9.79 8.88
CA ARG A 669 -26.71 9.06 9.98
C ARG A 669 -25.95 7.84 9.46
N ALA A 670 -26.60 6.99 8.65
CA ALA A 670 -25.96 5.83 8.03
C ALA A 670 -24.75 6.23 7.14
N ALA A 671 -24.86 7.36 6.44
CA ALA A 671 -23.74 7.92 5.67
C ALA A 671 -22.58 8.33 6.59
N THR A 672 -22.87 9.02 7.71
CA THR A 672 -21.87 9.40 8.71
C THR A 672 -21.20 8.17 9.34
N ASP A 673 -21.97 7.16 9.74
CA ASP A 673 -21.45 5.90 10.30
C ASP A 673 -20.51 5.19 9.33
N SER A 674 -20.82 5.22 8.03
CA SER A 674 -19.95 4.66 6.99
C SER A 674 -18.60 5.41 6.93
N LEU A 675 -18.60 6.74 7.05
CA LEU A 675 -17.35 7.53 7.07
C LEU A 675 -16.51 7.24 8.32
N ASP A 676 -17.16 7.09 9.48
CA ASP A 676 -16.49 6.78 10.73
C ASP A 676 -15.89 5.36 10.71
N ASN A 677 -16.60 4.41 10.11
CA ASN A 677 -16.07 3.07 9.85
C ASN A 677 -14.87 3.10 8.89
N ALA A 678 -14.93 3.87 7.79
CA ALA A 678 -13.81 4.02 6.87
C ALA A 678 -12.55 4.55 7.58
N GLU A 679 -12.69 5.59 8.41
CA GLU A 679 -11.59 6.12 9.20
C GLU A 679 -11.06 5.11 10.22
N ARG A 680 -11.95 4.34 10.86
CA ARG A 680 -11.58 3.29 11.81
C ARG A 680 -10.71 2.21 11.15
N TYR A 681 -11.05 1.77 9.94
CA TYR A 681 -10.22 0.80 9.21
C TYR A 681 -8.84 1.39 8.86
N LEU A 682 -8.76 2.64 8.42
CA LEU A 682 -7.47 3.31 8.20
C LEU A 682 -6.64 3.40 9.49
N LYS A 683 -7.26 3.75 10.62
CA LYS A 683 -6.60 3.76 11.94
C LYS A 683 -6.09 2.37 12.34
N ASN A 684 -6.81 1.29 12.02
CA ASN A 684 -6.37 -0.08 12.27
C ASN A 684 -5.12 -0.44 11.45
N ILE A 685 -5.03 0.00 10.18
CA ILE A 685 -3.83 -0.18 9.36
C ILE A 685 -2.63 0.52 10.00
N LEU A 686 -2.83 1.76 10.48
CA LEU A 686 -1.77 2.51 11.13
C LEU A 686 -1.28 1.79 12.41
N LYS A 687 -2.19 1.21 13.20
CA LYS A 687 -1.82 0.37 14.35
C LYS A 687 -1.01 -0.86 13.94
N LYS A 688 -1.36 -1.53 12.84
CA LYS A 688 -0.60 -2.66 12.29
C LYS A 688 0.80 -2.24 11.85
N TYR A 689 0.95 -1.12 11.15
CA TYR A 689 2.26 -0.58 10.79
C TYR A 689 3.07 -0.17 12.01
N TYR A 690 2.44 0.42 13.03
CA TYR A 690 3.10 0.76 14.28
C TYR A 690 3.64 -0.47 15.02
N ALA A 691 2.83 -1.53 15.13
CA ALA A 691 3.19 -2.77 15.81
C ALA A 691 4.48 -3.40 15.25
N ILE A 692 4.71 -3.31 13.93
CA ILE A 692 5.90 -3.84 13.26
C ILE A 692 7.00 -2.78 13.02
N SER A 693 6.89 -1.59 13.60
CA SER A 693 7.83 -0.47 13.40
C SER A 693 7.95 0.01 11.94
N ALA A 694 6.88 -0.08 11.15
CA ALA A 694 6.84 0.27 9.73
C ALA A 694 5.94 1.49 9.43
N CYS A 695 5.77 2.43 10.38
CA CYS A 695 4.91 3.61 10.23
C CYS A 695 5.14 4.41 8.94
N VAL A 696 6.37 4.42 8.41
CA VAL A 696 6.70 5.11 7.14
C VAL A 696 5.83 4.62 5.98
N GLN A 697 5.33 3.38 6.01
CA GLN A 697 4.45 2.85 4.97
C GLN A 697 3.09 3.56 4.91
N SER A 698 2.62 4.20 5.99
CA SER A 698 1.37 4.97 5.96
C SER A 698 1.51 6.29 5.19
N ASN A 699 2.73 6.73 4.85
CA ASN A 699 2.93 7.95 4.08
C ASN A 699 2.66 7.78 2.59
N PHE A 700 2.46 6.55 2.13
CA PHE A 700 2.31 6.21 0.73
C PHE A 700 0.85 5.94 0.36
N HIS A 701 0.53 6.17 -0.91
CA HIS A 701 -0.78 5.86 -1.48
C HIS A 701 -1.17 4.39 -1.25
N PRO A 702 -2.41 4.08 -0.81
CA PRO A 702 -3.61 4.94 -0.81
C PRO A 702 -4.01 5.53 0.56
N PHE A 703 -3.14 5.49 1.58
CA PHE A 703 -3.56 5.84 2.95
C PHE A 703 -4.09 7.28 3.05
N PHE A 704 -3.26 8.27 2.70
CA PHE A 704 -3.67 9.67 2.73
C PHE A 704 -4.67 10.03 1.64
N TYR A 705 -4.66 9.34 0.50
CA TYR A 705 -5.71 9.42 -0.51
C TYR A 705 -7.10 9.13 0.06
N LEU A 706 -7.26 8.00 0.78
CA LEU A 706 -8.55 7.61 1.36
C LEU A 706 -8.95 8.55 2.50
N LEU A 707 -8.00 8.94 3.34
CA LEU A 707 -8.26 9.87 4.44
C LEU A 707 -8.73 11.24 3.92
N SER A 708 -8.06 11.78 2.90
CA SER A 708 -8.47 13.01 2.21
C SER A 708 -9.93 12.95 1.75
N ARG A 709 -10.36 11.80 1.19
CA ARG A 709 -11.74 11.60 0.74
C ARG A 709 -12.74 11.52 1.90
N VAL A 710 -12.39 10.88 3.02
CA VAL A 710 -13.25 10.84 4.23
C VAL A 710 -13.58 12.26 4.68
N TYR A 711 -12.56 13.11 4.87
CA TYR A 711 -12.76 14.50 5.33
C TYR A 711 -13.51 15.36 4.31
N ALA A 712 -13.22 15.21 3.01
CA ALA A 712 -13.96 15.91 1.96
C ALA A 712 -15.43 15.46 1.90
N HIS A 713 -15.73 14.19 2.14
CA HIS A 713 -17.09 13.68 2.19
C HIS A 713 -17.85 14.15 3.44
N ARG A 714 -17.18 14.27 4.59
CA ARG A 714 -17.76 14.96 5.76
C ARG A 714 -18.09 16.42 5.42
N ALA A 715 -17.20 17.14 4.75
CA ALA A 715 -17.48 18.51 4.33
C ALA A 715 -18.71 18.61 3.41
N LYS A 716 -18.89 17.67 2.49
CA LYS A 716 -20.09 17.61 1.62
C LYS A 716 -21.39 17.48 2.41
N LEU A 717 -21.41 16.69 3.48
CA LEU A 717 -22.57 16.60 4.36
C LEU A 717 -22.90 18.00 4.94
N TYR A 718 -21.90 18.75 5.41
CA TYR A 718 -22.11 20.11 5.93
C TYR A 718 -22.55 21.11 4.85
N ILE A 719 -22.12 20.94 3.60
CA ILE A 719 -22.49 21.85 2.50
C ILE A 719 -23.98 21.69 2.13
N PHE A 720 -24.45 20.44 1.98
CA PHE A 720 -25.78 20.16 1.40
C PHE A 720 -26.83 19.72 2.43
N THR A 721 -26.43 19.20 3.58
CA THR A 721 -27.35 18.58 4.56
C THR A 721 -27.08 19.08 5.98
N SER A 722 -26.71 20.37 6.09
CA SER A 722 -26.31 21.01 7.35
C SER A 722 -27.38 20.98 8.46
N SER A 723 -28.65 20.79 8.11
CA SER A 723 -29.77 20.68 9.04
C SER A 723 -29.87 19.31 9.72
N TYR A 724 -29.22 18.28 9.19
CA TYR A 724 -29.32 16.89 9.67
C TYR A 724 -28.08 16.40 10.43
N ILE A 725 -27.05 17.23 10.57
CA ILE A 725 -25.79 16.88 11.24
C ILE A 725 -25.80 17.51 12.63
N ASP A 726 -25.33 16.76 13.63
CA ASP A 726 -25.19 17.27 15.00
C ASP A 726 -24.25 18.49 15.01
N ARG A 727 -24.84 19.65 15.34
CA ARG A 727 -24.13 20.92 15.44
C ARG A 727 -23.57 21.06 16.84
N GLY A 728 -22.36 20.57 17.06
CA GLY A 728 -21.53 21.09 18.15
C GLY A 728 -21.21 22.55 17.82
N GLY A 729 -21.95 23.49 18.38
CA GLY A 729 -21.80 24.91 18.08
C GLY A 729 -22.96 25.54 17.28
N GLY A 730 -22.96 26.87 17.17
CA GLY A 730 -24.04 27.65 16.56
C GLY A 730 -24.10 27.54 15.03
N ARG A 731 -24.98 28.33 14.38
CA ARG A 731 -25.08 28.41 12.90
C ARG A 731 -23.75 28.77 12.23
N TRP A 732 -22.96 29.62 12.89
CA TRP A 732 -21.65 30.05 12.45
C TRP A 732 -20.64 28.90 12.37
N ASP A 733 -20.60 28.03 13.37
CA ASP A 733 -19.68 26.88 13.40
C ASP A 733 -20.00 25.91 12.26
N GLY A 734 -21.29 25.73 11.94
CA GLY A 734 -21.73 24.95 10.78
C GLY A 734 -21.36 25.56 9.42
N LEU A 735 -21.03 26.86 9.35
CA LEU A 735 -20.55 27.54 8.13
C LEU A 735 -19.03 27.40 7.97
N ILE A 736 -18.28 27.45 9.07
CA ILE A 736 -16.81 27.35 9.07
C ILE A 736 -16.32 25.90 9.00
N LYS A 737 -17.01 24.95 9.66
CA LYS A 737 -16.61 23.54 9.69
C LYS A 737 -16.27 22.91 8.34
N PRO A 738 -17.05 23.10 7.25
CA PRO A 738 -16.67 22.56 5.94
C PRO A 738 -15.35 23.12 5.41
N ILE A 739 -15.00 24.36 5.72
CA ILE A 739 -13.71 24.97 5.33
C ILE A 739 -12.55 24.25 6.05
N SER A 740 -12.66 24.05 7.36
CA SER A 740 -11.65 23.31 8.16
C SER A 740 -11.51 21.86 7.67
N LEU A 741 -12.62 21.16 7.42
CA LEU A 741 -12.58 19.78 6.91
C LEU A 741 -11.93 19.69 5.52
N LEU A 742 -12.20 20.65 4.63
CA LEU A 742 -11.56 20.70 3.30
C LEU A 742 -10.09 21.11 3.37
N GLU A 743 -9.70 21.91 4.36
CA GLU A 743 -8.28 22.20 4.63
C GLU A 743 -7.53 20.93 5.03
N LYS A 744 -8.05 20.16 6.01
CA LYS A 744 -7.50 18.83 6.36
C LYS A 744 -7.47 17.89 5.16
N ALA A 745 -8.54 17.87 4.34
CA ALA A 745 -8.58 17.06 3.12
C ALA A 745 -7.52 17.46 2.10
N ARG A 746 -7.24 18.76 1.93
CA ARG A 746 -6.16 19.27 1.05
C ARG A 746 -4.79 18.88 1.59
N ILE A 747 -4.54 19.03 2.89
CA ILE A 747 -3.28 18.62 3.52
C ILE A 747 -3.02 17.13 3.21
N TYR A 748 -3.99 16.24 3.45
CA TYR A 748 -3.81 14.82 3.13
C TYR A 748 -3.66 14.54 1.63
N ALA A 749 -4.39 15.23 0.75
CA ALA A 749 -4.21 15.08 -0.70
C ALA A 749 -2.80 15.50 -1.15
N ALA A 750 -2.24 16.52 -0.51
CA ALA A 750 -0.90 17.01 -0.74
C ALA A 750 0.15 16.01 -0.23
N ARG A 751 -0.07 15.43 0.97
CA ARG A 751 0.77 14.35 1.53
C ARG A 751 0.77 13.07 0.68
N ASP A 752 -0.35 12.73 0.05
CA ASP A 752 -0.46 11.62 -0.90
C ASP A 752 0.28 11.90 -2.24
N GLY A 753 0.54 13.18 -2.54
CA GLY A 753 1.10 13.61 -3.82
C GLY A 753 0.08 13.61 -4.96
N ASN A 754 -1.22 13.82 -4.68
CA ASN A 754 -2.28 13.80 -5.68
C ASN A 754 -2.74 15.21 -6.08
N PRO A 755 -2.20 15.80 -7.16
CA PRO A 755 -2.53 17.17 -7.59
C PRO A 755 -3.98 17.33 -8.06
N ALA A 756 -4.58 16.25 -8.58
CA ALA A 756 -5.95 16.27 -9.08
C ALA A 756 -6.93 16.50 -7.92
N ILE A 757 -6.85 15.64 -6.90
CA ILE A 757 -7.70 15.70 -5.73
C ILE A 757 -7.47 16.98 -4.94
N TYR A 758 -6.20 17.39 -4.79
CA TYR A 758 -5.88 18.65 -4.15
C TYR A 758 -6.56 19.85 -4.84
N ALA A 759 -6.51 19.91 -6.19
CA ALA A 759 -7.18 20.96 -6.94
C ALA A 759 -8.70 20.94 -6.73
N TYR A 760 -9.31 19.76 -6.67
CA TYR A 760 -10.76 19.62 -6.43
C TYR A 760 -11.16 20.13 -5.06
N TRP A 761 -10.42 19.76 -4.00
CA TRP A 761 -10.72 20.22 -2.65
C TRP A 761 -10.46 21.71 -2.48
N SER A 762 -9.47 22.25 -3.18
CA SER A 762 -9.22 23.70 -3.22
C SER A 762 -10.39 24.46 -3.85
N ALA A 763 -11.01 23.94 -4.92
CA ALA A 763 -12.20 24.53 -5.53
C ALA A 763 -13.47 24.39 -4.69
N TYR A 764 -13.64 23.28 -3.96
CA TYR A 764 -14.72 23.16 -2.99
C TYR A 764 -14.53 24.12 -1.81
N GLN A 765 -13.30 24.28 -1.32
CA GLN A 765 -12.99 25.15 -0.20
C GLN A 765 -13.19 26.62 -0.58
N SER A 766 -12.80 27.02 -1.81
CA SER A 766 -13.06 28.38 -2.31
C SER A 766 -14.55 28.68 -2.37
N TRP A 767 -15.37 27.71 -2.80
CA TRP A 767 -16.82 27.85 -2.79
C TRP A 767 -17.36 28.03 -1.36
N CYS A 768 -16.85 27.27 -0.38
CA CYS A 768 -17.26 27.40 1.02
C CYS A 768 -16.88 28.78 1.60
N TYR A 769 -15.71 29.33 1.28
CA TYR A 769 -15.35 30.70 1.64
C TYR A 769 -16.33 31.73 1.08
N ILE A 770 -16.74 31.59 -0.18
CA ILE A 770 -17.74 32.49 -0.79
C ILE A 770 -19.10 32.35 -0.10
N MET A 771 -19.49 31.14 0.29
CA MET A 771 -20.72 30.94 1.08
C MET A 771 -20.65 31.67 2.43
N VAL A 772 -19.51 31.61 3.14
CA VAL A 772 -19.30 32.36 4.38
C VAL A 772 -19.38 33.87 4.14
N ALA A 773 -18.79 34.36 3.04
CA ALA A 773 -18.82 35.77 2.68
C ALA A 773 -20.25 36.33 2.50
N TYR A 774 -21.19 35.50 2.02
CA TYR A 774 -22.58 35.92 1.77
C TYR A 774 -23.56 35.58 2.91
N LEU A 775 -23.31 34.50 3.65
CA LEU A 775 -24.20 34.03 4.71
C LEU A 775 -23.78 34.46 6.11
N GLY A 776 -22.53 34.89 6.29
CA GLY A 776 -22.00 35.28 7.59
C GLY A 776 -22.74 36.44 8.23
N ASP A 777 -22.91 36.36 9.56
CA ASP A 777 -23.59 37.40 10.32
C ASP A 777 -22.64 38.59 10.50
N TYR A 778 -22.95 39.73 9.86
CA TYR A 778 -22.26 41.01 10.02
C TYR A 778 -22.57 41.70 11.37
N GLN A 779 -22.75 40.93 12.45
CA GLN A 779 -22.81 41.52 13.78
C GLN A 779 -21.38 41.76 14.27
N PRO A 780 -21.12 42.85 15.03
CA PRO A 780 -19.81 43.19 15.56
C PRO A 780 -19.45 42.27 16.75
N SER A 781 -19.39 40.97 16.50
CA SER A 781 -18.44 40.11 17.20
C SER A 781 -17.08 40.30 16.50
N PRO A 782 -15.94 40.08 17.17
CA PRO A 782 -14.63 40.14 16.53
C PRO A 782 -14.50 38.96 15.54
N THR A 783 -15.19 39.04 14.40
CA THR A 783 -15.32 37.93 13.46
C THR A 783 -14.01 37.71 12.71
N LYS A 784 -13.39 36.55 12.97
CA LYS A 784 -12.18 36.01 12.34
C LYS A 784 -12.24 35.82 10.80
N PHE A 785 -13.36 36.12 10.14
CA PHE A 785 -13.58 35.88 8.69
C PHE A 785 -14.40 37.01 8.03
N PRO A 786 -13.84 38.20 7.77
CA PRO A 786 -14.53 39.25 7.03
C PRO A 786 -14.75 38.87 5.55
N ARG A 787 -15.75 39.50 4.91
CA ARG A 787 -16.15 39.23 3.51
C ARG A 787 -14.98 39.35 2.54
N GLU A 788 -14.23 40.45 2.62
CA GLU A 788 -13.07 40.72 1.75
C GLU A 788 -12.00 39.63 1.89
N GLU A 789 -11.72 39.19 3.12
CA GLU A 789 -10.75 38.13 3.37
C GLU A 789 -11.23 36.78 2.84
N CYS A 790 -12.52 36.47 2.96
CA CYS A 790 -13.11 35.25 2.40
C CYS A 790 -13.00 35.23 0.86
N LEU A 791 -13.29 36.34 0.20
CA LEU A 791 -13.13 36.47 -1.26
C LEU A 791 -11.66 36.35 -1.68
N HIS A 792 -10.76 36.97 -0.91
CA HIS A 792 -9.32 36.87 -1.13
C HIS A 792 -8.80 35.42 -1.00
N TRP A 793 -9.26 34.69 0.02
CA TRP A 793 -8.98 33.25 0.15
C TRP A 793 -9.53 32.44 -1.01
N ALA A 794 -10.79 32.68 -1.41
CA ALA A 794 -11.41 31.97 -2.52
C ALA A 794 -10.65 32.16 -3.83
N LYS A 795 -10.23 33.39 -4.15
CA LYS A 795 -9.42 33.71 -5.33
C LYS A 795 -8.08 32.98 -5.33
N ARG A 796 -7.36 33.05 -4.21
CA ARG A 796 -6.05 32.39 -4.02
C ARG A 796 -6.14 30.87 -4.21
N LEU A 797 -7.17 30.25 -3.64
CA LEU A 797 -7.38 28.80 -3.74
C LEU A 797 -7.68 28.36 -5.17
N ILE A 798 -8.49 29.12 -5.92
CA ILE A 798 -8.77 28.84 -7.33
C ILE A 798 -7.50 28.98 -8.18
N GLU A 799 -6.73 30.05 -8.00
CA GLU A 799 -5.47 30.25 -8.72
C GLU A 799 -4.50 29.08 -8.49
N HIS A 800 -4.37 28.62 -7.24
CA HIS A 800 -3.52 27.47 -6.92
C HIS A 800 -4.09 26.14 -7.45
N ALA A 801 -5.41 25.96 -7.45
CA ALA A 801 -6.06 24.79 -8.04
C ALA A 801 -5.78 24.67 -9.54
N LEU A 802 -5.79 25.80 -10.27
CA LEU A 802 -5.46 25.87 -11.69
C LEU A 802 -4.01 25.46 -11.98
N ILE A 803 -3.06 25.89 -11.13
CA ILE A 803 -1.65 25.49 -11.23
C ILE A 803 -1.52 23.96 -11.11
N CYS A 804 -2.17 23.37 -10.10
CA CYS A 804 -2.11 21.93 -9.86
C CYS A 804 -2.77 21.11 -10.98
N TYR A 805 -3.88 21.59 -11.55
CA TYR A 805 -4.64 20.88 -12.58
C TYR A 805 -4.02 20.97 -13.99
N LYS A 806 -3.15 21.96 -14.23
CA LYS A 806 -2.58 22.29 -15.54
C LYS A 806 -2.09 21.09 -16.37
N ASN A 807 -1.34 20.17 -15.74
CA ASN A 807 -0.78 19.01 -16.43
C ASN A 807 -1.86 17.99 -16.85
N ILE A 808 -2.86 17.77 -15.99
CA ILE A 808 -3.97 16.84 -16.24
C ILE A 808 -4.86 17.37 -17.37
N GLY A 809 -5.18 18.67 -17.31
CA GLY A 809 -5.95 19.33 -18.34
C GLY A 809 -5.27 19.31 -19.71
N LYS A 810 -3.95 19.53 -19.75
CA LYS A 810 -3.17 19.46 -20.99
C LYS A 810 -3.19 18.05 -21.59
N LYS A 811 -2.97 17.00 -20.78
CA LYS A 811 -3.03 15.59 -21.22
C LYS A 811 -4.42 15.24 -21.76
N SER A 812 -5.48 15.69 -21.09
CA SER A 812 -6.86 15.44 -21.48
C SER A 812 -7.20 16.09 -22.82
N TYR A 813 -6.84 17.37 -23.00
CA TYR A 813 -6.98 18.08 -24.27
C TYR A 813 -6.28 17.35 -25.41
N GLN A 814 -5.02 16.96 -25.20
CA GLN A 814 -4.23 16.25 -26.20
C GLN A 814 -4.87 14.91 -26.59
N LYS A 815 -5.34 14.10 -25.63
CA LYS A 815 -6.05 12.84 -25.95
C LYS A 815 -7.34 13.06 -26.74
N ILE A 816 -8.09 14.14 -26.47
CA ILE A 816 -9.30 14.47 -27.25
C ILE A 816 -8.91 14.83 -28.69
N LYS A 817 -7.88 15.66 -28.87
CA LYS A 817 -7.39 16.04 -30.19
C LYS A 817 -6.81 14.87 -30.98
N ASP A 818 -5.96 14.05 -30.36
CA ASP A 818 -5.33 12.89 -31.00
C ASP A 818 -6.34 11.82 -31.45
N ASN A 819 -7.54 11.80 -30.86
CA ASN A 819 -8.62 10.89 -31.23
C ASN A 819 -9.77 11.57 -31.99
N GLY A 820 -9.69 12.88 -32.26
CA GLY A 820 -10.67 13.62 -33.03
C GLY A 820 -10.56 13.32 -34.53
N GLY A 821 -11.68 13.04 -35.19
CA GLY A 821 -11.75 12.73 -36.62
C GLY A 821 -11.17 11.37 -37.02
N ARG A 822 -10.90 10.49 -36.05
CA ARG A 822 -10.31 9.17 -36.33
C ARG A 822 -11.30 8.25 -37.04
N ILE A 823 -10.88 7.72 -38.18
CA ILE A 823 -11.60 6.71 -38.97
C ILE A 823 -11.26 5.31 -38.39
N THR A 824 -12.28 4.46 -38.23
CA THR A 824 -12.17 3.11 -37.67
C THR A 824 -12.88 2.10 -38.56
N ASP A 825 -12.53 0.82 -38.43
CA ASP A 825 -13.08 -0.27 -39.26
C ASP A 825 -14.59 -0.48 -39.05
N VAL A 826 -15.11 -0.13 -37.87
CA VAL A 826 -16.54 -0.16 -37.58
C VAL A 826 -17.16 1.19 -37.91
N SER A 827 -18.05 1.21 -38.91
CA SER A 827 -18.87 2.36 -39.29
C SER A 827 -20.36 2.00 -39.34
N ILE A 828 -21.21 2.86 -38.77
CA ILE A 828 -22.67 2.71 -38.73
C ILE A 828 -23.29 4.10 -38.87
N ASP A 829 -24.27 4.26 -39.76
CA ASP A 829 -24.94 5.55 -40.02
C ASP A 829 -23.92 6.70 -40.28
N ASP A 830 -22.91 6.46 -41.12
CA ASP A 830 -21.79 7.38 -41.42
C ASP A 830 -20.97 7.86 -40.20
N LYS A 831 -21.07 7.16 -39.07
CA LYS A 831 -20.29 7.42 -37.86
C LYS A 831 -19.31 6.28 -37.59
N TYR A 832 -18.15 6.65 -37.04
CA TYR A 832 -17.07 5.72 -36.71
C TYR A 832 -17.09 5.32 -35.23
N TYR A 833 -16.85 4.04 -34.94
CA TYR A 833 -16.88 3.47 -33.59
C TYR A 833 -15.61 2.70 -33.26
N LYS A 834 -15.19 2.80 -32.00
CA LYS A 834 -14.08 2.04 -31.45
C LYS A 834 -14.55 1.06 -30.38
N ASN A 835 -13.97 -0.14 -30.39
CA ASN A 835 -14.29 -1.20 -29.45
C ASN A 835 -13.55 -1.04 -28.11
N TYR A 836 -14.29 -1.26 -27.02
CA TYR A 836 -13.83 -1.28 -25.63
C TYR A 836 -14.49 -2.44 -24.87
N GLY A 837 -14.10 -3.67 -25.21
CA GLY A 837 -14.71 -4.89 -24.66
C GLY A 837 -15.96 -5.29 -25.43
N ASP A 838 -17.11 -5.32 -24.75
CA ASP A 838 -18.45 -5.53 -25.32
C ASP A 838 -19.17 -4.21 -25.68
N VAL A 839 -18.47 -3.08 -25.57
CA VAL A 839 -19.01 -1.73 -25.78
C VAL A 839 -18.32 -1.04 -26.96
N LEU A 840 -19.11 -0.54 -27.90
CA LEU A 840 -18.68 0.30 -29.02
C LEU A 840 -19.00 1.76 -28.73
N ILE A 841 -17.99 2.64 -28.81
CA ILE A 841 -18.15 4.08 -28.54
C ILE A 841 -17.86 4.87 -29.79
N GLN A 842 -18.76 5.79 -30.14
CA GLN A 842 -18.57 6.72 -31.25
C GLN A 842 -17.29 7.54 -31.03
N VAL A 843 -16.46 7.63 -32.06
CA VAL A 843 -15.26 8.45 -32.06
C VAL A 843 -15.64 9.94 -32.08
N VAL A 844 -14.83 10.78 -31.46
CA VAL A 844 -15.06 12.23 -31.48
C VAL A 844 -14.88 12.75 -32.92
N PRO A 845 -15.82 13.55 -33.47
CA PRO A 845 -15.69 14.20 -34.77
C PRO A 845 -14.43 15.09 -34.86
N LEU A 846 -14.09 15.56 -36.08
CA LEU A 846 -12.97 16.49 -36.24
C LEU A 846 -13.29 17.81 -35.51
N ILE A 847 -12.34 18.37 -34.77
CA ILE A 847 -12.56 19.60 -33.98
C ILE A 847 -11.84 20.78 -34.62
N GLN A 848 -12.61 21.76 -35.08
CA GLN A 848 -12.14 23.07 -35.53
C GLN A 848 -12.31 24.12 -34.41
N GLU A 849 -11.19 24.70 -33.97
CA GLU A 849 -11.19 25.78 -32.97
C GLU A 849 -11.51 27.11 -33.65
N LEU A 850 -12.49 27.85 -33.13
CA LEU A 850 -12.83 29.19 -33.61
C LEU A 850 -11.80 30.20 -33.09
N SER A 851 -11.31 31.09 -33.95
CA SER A 851 -10.44 32.21 -33.56
C SER A 851 -11.28 33.39 -33.08
N GLU A 852 -10.81 34.09 -32.04
CA GLU A 852 -11.50 35.27 -31.46
C GLU A 852 -11.71 36.43 -32.45
N GLN A 853 -11.08 36.39 -33.64
CA GLN A 853 -10.97 37.52 -34.55
C GLN A 853 -12.14 37.70 -35.53
N ASN A 854 -13.04 36.73 -35.66
CA ASN A 854 -14.13 36.81 -36.64
C ASN A 854 -15.49 36.61 -35.96
N GLY A 855 -16.21 37.71 -35.76
CA GLY A 855 -17.54 37.76 -35.11
C GLY A 855 -18.69 37.07 -35.86
N GLU A 856 -18.39 36.23 -36.87
CA GLU A 856 -19.38 35.58 -37.74
C GLU A 856 -19.50 34.05 -37.55
N TYR A 857 -18.69 33.42 -36.70
CA TYR A 857 -18.70 31.96 -36.57
C TYR A 857 -19.62 31.45 -35.44
N LYS A 858 -20.69 30.72 -35.81
CA LYS A 858 -21.59 30.02 -34.88
C LYS A 858 -20.93 28.73 -34.36
N GLN A 859 -21.02 28.47 -33.06
CA GLN A 859 -20.61 27.19 -32.47
C GLN A 859 -21.64 26.10 -32.82
N ILE A 860 -21.27 25.16 -33.71
CA ILE A 860 -22.16 24.13 -34.26
C ILE A 860 -21.44 22.79 -34.52
N TYR A 861 -22.23 21.71 -34.57
CA TYR A 861 -21.80 20.42 -35.10
C TYR A 861 -22.32 20.26 -36.54
N GLU A 862 -21.42 20.28 -37.52
CA GLU A 862 -21.71 20.06 -38.93
C GLU A 862 -21.72 18.55 -39.21
N SER A 863 -22.89 17.94 -39.10
CA SER A 863 -23.06 16.49 -39.26
C SER A 863 -22.61 15.96 -40.63
N GLU A 864 -22.84 16.73 -41.71
CA GLU A 864 -22.47 16.37 -43.10
C GLU A 864 -20.95 16.19 -43.26
N ASN A 865 -20.17 17.09 -42.67
CA ASN A 865 -18.70 17.05 -42.73
C ASN A 865 -18.09 16.30 -41.54
N ASN A 866 -18.91 15.90 -40.57
CA ASN A 866 -18.51 15.38 -39.26
C ASN A 866 -17.45 16.28 -38.57
N VAL A 867 -17.73 17.58 -38.51
CA VAL A 867 -16.84 18.61 -37.91
C VAL A 867 -17.56 19.35 -36.78
N ILE A 868 -16.90 19.55 -35.66
CA ILE A 868 -17.34 20.38 -34.54
C ILE A 868 -16.58 21.70 -34.58
N LYS A 869 -17.31 22.81 -34.70
CA LYS A 869 -16.79 24.17 -34.61
C LYS A 869 -17.09 24.73 -33.23
N ILE A 870 -16.06 25.00 -32.42
CA ILE A 870 -16.24 25.38 -31.02
C ILE A 870 -15.20 26.42 -30.56
N ASP A 871 -15.63 27.31 -29.67
CA ASP A 871 -14.75 28.29 -29.02
C ASP A 871 -14.16 27.70 -27.73
N PHE A 872 -12.83 27.65 -27.63
CA PHE A 872 -12.12 27.15 -26.44
C PHE A 872 -11.58 28.25 -25.53
N SER A 873 -11.91 29.53 -25.73
CA SER A 873 -11.42 30.66 -24.93
C SER A 873 -11.56 30.47 -23.41
N ILE A 874 -12.70 29.94 -22.93
CA ILE A 874 -12.91 29.63 -21.51
C ILE A 874 -12.11 28.41 -21.04
N LEU A 875 -11.92 27.42 -21.92
CA LEU A 875 -11.24 26.16 -21.59
C LEU A 875 -9.72 26.23 -21.75
N LYS A 876 -9.21 27.27 -22.42
CA LYS A 876 -7.79 27.47 -22.71
C LYS A 876 -7.40 28.91 -22.35
N LYS A 877 -6.87 29.09 -21.14
CA LYS A 877 -6.36 30.39 -20.70
C LYS A 877 -4.88 30.51 -21.07
N ILE A 878 -4.53 31.49 -21.90
CA ILE A 878 -3.13 31.83 -22.21
C ILE A 878 -2.63 32.77 -21.11
N CYS A 879 -1.65 32.34 -20.31
CA CYS A 879 -0.98 33.24 -19.37
C CYS A 879 0.12 34.01 -20.11
N THR A 880 0.12 35.33 -19.97
CA THR A 880 1.04 36.26 -20.65
C THR A 880 2.50 36.10 -20.23
N ASP A 881 2.73 35.64 -19.01
CA ASP A 881 4.06 35.78 -18.39
C ASP A 881 4.96 34.53 -18.56
N ASP A 882 4.46 33.43 -19.14
CA ASP A 882 5.13 32.12 -19.00
C ASP A 882 5.06 31.19 -20.23
N ASN A 883 4.54 31.62 -21.38
CA ASN A 883 4.31 30.79 -22.59
C ASN A 883 3.53 29.47 -22.37
N LYS A 884 2.97 29.24 -21.17
CA LYS A 884 2.29 27.99 -20.81
C LYS A 884 0.80 28.24 -20.56
N SER A 885 -0.03 27.86 -21.53
CA SER A 885 -1.49 27.87 -21.39
C SER A 885 -1.97 26.88 -20.33
N THR A 886 -3.01 27.26 -19.58
CA THR A 886 -3.76 26.36 -18.68
C THR A 886 -4.97 25.82 -19.42
N TYR A 887 -5.09 24.49 -19.46
CA TYR A 887 -6.16 23.77 -20.16
C TYR A 887 -7.15 23.21 -19.12
N LEU A 888 -8.44 23.46 -19.30
CA LEU A 888 -9.53 22.99 -18.45
C LEU A 888 -10.33 21.88 -19.14
N PHE A 889 -9.64 20.80 -19.50
CA PHE A 889 -10.24 19.60 -20.10
C PHE A 889 -10.21 18.42 -19.14
N GLY A 890 -11.10 17.47 -19.34
CA GLY A 890 -11.27 16.28 -18.50
C GLY A 890 -12.56 16.37 -17.68
N THR A 891 -13.09 15.23 -17.24
CA THR A 891 -14.37 15.15 -16.51
C THR A 891 -14.39 16.09 -15.31
N HIS A 892 -13.32 16.13 -14.53
CA HIS A 892 -13.26 16.93 -13.31
C HIS A 892 -13.01 18.43 -13.50
N SER A 893 -12.75 18.90 -14.73
CA SER A 893 -12.65 20.34 -15.01
C SER A 893 -13.94 21.10 -14.70
N CYS A 894 -15.10 20.42 -14.69
CA CYS A 894 -16.38 21.00 -14.30
C CYS A 894 -16.36 21.60 -12.89
N ILE A 895 -15.60 21.00 -11.96
CA ILE A 895 -15.49 21.46 -10.56
C ILE A 895 -14.74 22.80 -10.49
N LEU A 896 -13.66 22.92 -11.27
CA LEU A 896 -12.88 24.15 -11.36
C LEU A 896 -13.68 25.25 -12.06
N LEU A 897 -14.36 24.93 -13.16
CA LEU A 897 -15.24 25.86 -13.86
C LEU A 897 -16.38 26.35 -12.95
N PHE A 898 -16.93 25.48 -12.12
CA PHE A 898 -17.91 25.87 -11.11
C PHE A 898 -17.33 26.85 -10.10
N GLY A 899 -16.18 26.51 -9.48
CA GLY A 899 -15.52 27.38 -8.50
C GLY A 899 -15.12 28.73 -9.08
N MET A 900 -14.61 28.75 -10.32
CA MET A 900 -14.31 29.98 -11.07
C MET A 900 -15.58 30.78 -11.36
N GLY A 901 -16.67 30.13 -11.78
CA GLY A 901 -17.94 30.80 -12.06
C GLY A 901 -18.55 31.45 -10.82
N ILE A 902 -18.50 30.76 -9.67
CA ILE A 902 -18.97 31.31 -8.38
C ILE A 902 -18.10 32.50 -7.97
N LEU A 903 -16.78 32.41 -8.11
CA LEU A 903 -15.88 33.52 -7.85
C LEU A 903 -16.19 34.72 -8.76
N GLU A 904 -16.29 34.51 -10.07
CA GLU A 904 -16.54 35.58 -11.04
C GLU A 904 -17.91 36.26 -10.82
N LEU A 905 -18.92 35.49 -10.38
CA LEU A 905 -20.23 36.03 -10.00
C LEU A 905 -20.15 36.89 -8.73
N CYS A 906 -19.42 36.41 -7.72
CA CYS A 906 -19.47 36.94 -6.35
C CYS A 906 -18.39 37.97 -6.01
N ASP A 907 -17.41 38.16 -6.88
CA ASP A 907 -16.31 39.13 -6.72
C ASP A 907 -16.85 40.57 -6.59
N ASP A 908 -16.28 41.35 -5.68
CA ASP A 908 -16.74 42.71 -5.38
C ASP A 908 -15.88 43.72 -6.14
N GLU A 909 -16.32 44.07 -7.34
CA GLU A 909 -15.71 45.11 -8.18
C GLU A 909 -16.78 46.11 -8.68
N ASN A 910 -16.33 47.19 -9.33
CA ASN A 910 -17.17 48.26 -9.85
C ASN A 910 -18.37 47.74 -10.66
N GLU A 911 -19.56 48.30 -10.41
CA GLU A 911 -20.83 47.88 -11.01
C GLU A 911 -20.81 47.89 -12.56
N SER A 912 -19.98 48.72 -13.17
CA SER A 912 -19.78 48.80 -14.63
C SER A 912 -19.20 47.54 -15.26
N GLN A 913 -18.46 46.72 -14.51
CA GLN A 913 -17.86 45.47 -14.98
C GLN A 913 -18.68 44.23 -14.60
N LEU A 914 -19.59 44.36 -13.63
CA LEU A 914 -20.37 43.26 -13.08
C LEU A 914 -21.21 42.54 -14.15
N GLY A 915 -21.84 43.28 -15.07
CA GLY A 915 -22.61 42.69 -16.16
C GLY A 915 -21.78 41.79 -17.11
N LEU A 916 -20.52 42.18 -17.38
CA LEU A 916 -19.60 41.37 -18.20
C LEU A 916 -19.13 40.12 -17.43
N LYS A 917 -18.83 40.26 -16.14
CA LYS A 917 -18.47 39.13 -15.27
C LYS A 917 -19.60 38.11 -15.16
N ILE A 918 -20.86 38.56 -14.99
CA ILE A 918 -22.02 37.65 -14.94
C ILE A 918 -22.17 36.88 -16.27
N LYS A 919 -21.97 37.54 -17.43
CA LYS A 919 -21.98 36.84 -18.74
C LYS A 919 -20.87 35.78 -18.85
N LYS A 920 -19.68 36.08 -18.33
CA LYS A 920 -18.57 35.12 -18.27
C LYS A 920 -18.89 33.96 -17.32
N ALA A 921 -19.50 34.23 -16.17
CA ALA A 921 -19.97 33.21 -15.24
C ALA A 921 -21.03 32.29 -15.87
N ILE A 922 -21.98 32.84 -16.65
CA ILE A 922 -22.96 32.05 -17.41
C ILE A 922 -22.27 31.03 -18.32
N ARG A 923 -21.24 31.46 -19.08
CA ARG A 923 -20.46 30.54 -19.93
C ARG A 923 -19.77 29.46 -19.08
N MET A 924 -19.11 29.83 -17.99
CA MET A 924 -18.45 28.86 -17.09
C MET A 924 -19.42 27.82 -16.51
N PHE A 925 -20.60 28.24 -16.05
CA PHE A 925 -21.63 27.33 -15.55
C PHE A 925 -22.26 26.46 -16.64
N THR A 926 -22.37 26.99 -17.87
CA THR A 926 -22.80 26.22 -19.04
C THR A 926 -21.79 25.13 -19.38
N TYR A 927 -20.49 25.45 -19.47
CA TYR A 927 -19.44 24.44 -19.65
C TYR A 927 -19.39 23.44 -18.49
N CYS A 928 -19.52 23.91 -17.25
CA CYS A 928 -19.57 23.05 -16.06
C CYS A 928 -20.66 21.99 -16.18
N SER A 929 -21.90 22.40 -16.47
CA SER A 929 -23.03 21.49 -16.64
C SER A 929 -22.86 20.59 -17.87
N ALA A 930 -22.43 21.13 -19.01
CA ALA A 930 -22.23 20.35 -20.24
C ALA A 930 -21.19 19.24 -20.08
N ILE A 931 -20.05 19.50 -19.42
CA ILE A 931 -19.00 18.51 -19.14
C ILE A 931 -19.48 17.45 -18.14
N ALA A 932 -20.31 17.85 -17.18
CA ALA A 932 -20.82 16.97 -16.13
C ALA A 932 -22.08 16.18 -16.54
N GLU A 933 -22.78 16.56 -17.60
CA GLU A 933 -24.02 15.89 -18.03
C GLU A 933 -23.74 14.65 -18.89
N ASP A 934 -24.70 13.71 -18.94
CA ASP A 934 -24.52 12.46 -19.70
C ASP A 934 -24.45 12.71 -21.20
N GLY A 935 -23.26 12.69 -21.79
CA GLY A 935 -23.03 12.98 -23.20
C GLY A 935 -23.31 11.85 -24.19
N LYS A 936 -24.13 10.84 -23.83
CA LYS A 936 -24.37 9.66 -24.67
C LYS A 936 -25.84 9.32 -24.91
N LYS A 937 -26.10 8.62 -26.02
CA LYS A 937 -27.32 7.83 -26.26
C LYS A 937 -26.94 6.36 -26.40
N LEU A 938 -27.63 5.50 -25.66
CA LEU A 938 -27.46 4.05 -25.76
C LEU A 938 -28.36 3.49 -26.86
N LYS A 939 -27.76 2.87 -27.88
CA LYS A 939 -28.46 2.02 -28.84
C LYS A 939 -28.07 0.56 -28.56
N ARG A 940 -29.04 -0.34 -28.53
CA ARG A 940 -28.80 -1.80 -28.40
C ARG A 940 -29.17 -2.46 -29.71
N ASN A 941 -28.21 -3.14 -30.35
CA ASN A 941 -28.54 -3.98 -31.48
C ASN A 941 -29.14 -5.30 -30.96
N ARG A 942 -30.28 -5.71 -31.53
CA ARG A 942 -31.05 -6.87 -31.03
C ARG A 942 -30.36 -8.20 -31.34
N ASP A 943 -29.46 -8.23 -32.31
CA ASP A 943 -28.92 -9.48 -32.86
C ASP A 943 -27.56 -9.90 -32.26
N ASN A 944 -26.73 -8.96 -31.74
CA ASN A 944 -25.33 -9.25 -31.36
C ASN A 944 -24.97 -8.94 -29.90
N GLU A 945 -25.94 -8.59 -29.04
CA GLU A 945 -25.74 -8.14 -27.64
C GLU A 945 -24.76 -6.95 -27.43
N THR A 946 -24.13 -6.42 -28.48
CA THR A 946 -23.21 -5.28 -28.43
C THR A 946 -23.92 -3.97 -28.11
N PHE A 947 -23.33 -3.21 -27.18
CA PHE A 947 -23.83 -1.89 -26.78
C PHE A 947 -23.16 -0.79 -27.59
N TYR A 948 -23.96 0.09 -28.19
CA TYR A 948 -23.49 1.24 -28.96
C TYR A 948 -23.73 2.51 -28.17
N LEU A 949 -22.67 3.29 -27.95
CA LEU A 949 -22.73 4.60 -27.32
C LEU A 949 -22.48 5.67 -28.38
N GLU A 950 -23.55 6.37 -28.76
CA GLU A 950 -23.49 7.55 -29.61
C GLU A 950 -23.27 8.81 -28.76
N ARG A 951 -22.39 9.70 -29.21
CA ARG A 951 -22.11 10.98 -28.53
C ARG A 951 -23.18 12.02 -28.88
N ILE A 952 -23.58 12.82 -27.90
CA ILE A 952 -24.56 13.90 -28.07
C ILE A 952 -23.84 15.23 -28.28
N PHE A 953 -23.97 15.82 -29.46
CA PHE A 953 -23.49 17.18 -29.76
C PHE A 953 -24.70 18.11 -29.92
N SER A 954 -24.92 18.99 -28.93
CA SER A 954 -25.95 20.04 -28.94
C SER A 954 -25.42 21.32 -29.60
N GLU A 955 -26.20 22.40 -29.73
CA GLU A 955 -25.68 23.69 -30.22
C GLU A 955 -24.93 24.49 -29.13
N GLY A 956 -24.05 25.42 -29.54
CA GLY A 956 -23.41 26.37 -28.63
C GLY A 956 -22.32 25.77 -27.74
N ASP A 957 -22.10 26.38 -26.57
CA ASP A 957 -21.14 25.91 -25.55
C ASP A 957 -21.46 24.46 -25.08
N CYS A 958 -22.71 23.99 -25.26
CA CYS A 958 -23.15 22.63 -24.92
C CYS A 958 -22.58 21.54 -25.84
N LEU A 959 -21.94 21.89 -26.96
CA LEU A 959 -21.23 20.94 -27.83
C LEU A 959 -20.20 20.09 -27.06
N VAL A 960 -19.57 20.67 -26.03
CA VAL A 960 -18.56 19.99 -25.20
C VAL A 960 -19.10 18.73 -24.53
N ARG A 961 -20.41 18.67 -24.28
CA ARG A 961 -21.07 17.49 -23.69
C ARG A 961 -20.73 16.21 -24.46
N GLY A 962 -20.67 16.26 -25.78
CA GLY A 962 -20.38 15.08 -26.60
C GLY A 962 -18.95 14.56 -26.45
N PHE A 963 -18.02 15.31 -25.86
CA PHE A 963 -16.68 14.82 -25.52
C PHE A 963 -16.70 13.90 -24.29
N TYR A 964 -17.73 13.98 -23.44
CA TYR A 964 -17.80 13.31 -22.15
C TYR A 964 -19.04 12.40 -22.05
N PRO A 965 -18.93 11.11 -22.41
CA PRO A 965 -20.01 10.12 -22.27
C PRO A 965 -20.15 9.60 -20.82
N HIS A 966 -19.75 10.40 -19.83
CA HIS A 966 -19.80 10.08 -18.41
C HIS A 966 -20.44 11.25 -17.67
N ARG A 967 -21.36 10.95 -16.75
CA ARG A 967 -22.05 11.96 -15.93
C ARG A 967 -21.30 12.18 -14.62
N LEU A 968 -21.21 13.43 -14.17
CA LEU A 968 -20.81 13.78 -12.81
C LEU A 968 -22.01 14.36 -12.05
N THR A 969 -22.55 13.54 -11.14
CA THR A 969 -23.72 13.75 -10.28
C THR A 969 -24.11 15.22 -10.07
N GLN A 970 -23.43 15.91 -9.16
CA GLN A 970 -23.92 17.17 -8.58
C GLN A 970 -23.70 18.37 -9.51
N PHE A 971 -22.60 18.38 -10.27
CA PHE A 971 -22.20 19.54 -11.06
C PHE A 971 -23.02 19.71 -12.35
N ALA A 972 -23.62 18.62 -12.84
CA ALA A 972 -24.58 18.69 -13.94
C ALA A 972 -25.77 19.59 -13.57
N ASP A 973 -26.27 19.46 -12.34
CA ASP A 973 -27.44 20.20 -11.87
C ASP A 973 -27.05 21.57 -11.30
N LEU A 974 -25.95 21.64 -10.52
CA LEU A 974 -25.44 22.92 -10.00
C LEU A 974 -25.10 23.92 -11.11
N GLY A 975 -24.48 23.47 -12.21
CA GLY A 975 -24.19 24.36 -13.34
C GLY A 975 -25.46 24.94 -13.98
N LYS A 976 -26.57 24.19 -14.00
CA LYS A 976 -27.86 24.68 -14.50
C LYS A 976 -28.51 25.67 -13.54
N ILE A 977 -28.52 25.35 -12.24
CA ILE A 977 -29.04 26.23 -11.18
C ILE A 977 -28.34 27.58 -11.23
N TRP A 978 -27.01 27.60 -11.28
CA TRP A 978 -26.25 28.85 -11.26
C TRP A 978 -26.28 29.61 -12.59
N THR A 979 -26.41 28.91 -13.73
CA THR A 979 -26.75 29.56 -15.01
C THR A 979 -28.11 30.27 -14.92
N ALA A 980 -29.14 29.61 -14.37
CA ALA A 980 -30.46 30.18 -14.15
C ALA A 980 -30.41 31.38 -13.19
N THR A 981 -29.64 31.28 -12.10
CA THR A 981 -29.38 32.39 -11.17
C THR A 981 -28.80 33.61 -11.88
N CYS A 982 -27.71 33.44 -12.65
CA CYS A 982 -27.08 34.53 -13.39
C CYS A 982 -28.01 35.16 -14.43
N LYS A 983 -28.75 34.34 -15.19
CA LYS A 983 -29.74 34.83 -16.16
C LYS A 983 -30.86 35.62 -15.47
N SER A 984 -31.34 35.15 -14.33
CA SER A 984 -32.38 35.83 -13.54
C SER A 984 -31.91 37.19 -13.01
N ILE A 985 -30.66 37.27 -12.51
CA ILE A 985 -30.06 38.54 -12.06
C ILE A 985 -30.04 39.57 -13.21
N LEU A 986 -29.56 39.18 -14.40
CA LEU A 986 -29.51 40.09 -15.55
C LEU A 986 -30.91 40.43 -16.08
N LEU A 987 -31.82 39.45 -16.09
CA LEU A 987 -33.21 39.62 -16.50
C LEU A 987 -33.91 40.70 -15.65
N LEU A 988 -33.77 40.62 -14.34
CA LEU A 988 -34.38 41.55 -13.39
C LEU A 988 -33.78 42.96 -13.48
N TYR A 989 -32.52 43.09 -13.91
CA TYR A 989 -31.86 44.38 -14.07
C TYR A 989 -32.18 45.07 -15.41
N ASN A 990 -32.11 44.36 -16.56
CA ASN A 990 -32.20 44.99 -17.89
C ASN A 990 -32.95 44.20 -18.97
N SER A 991 -33.72 43.17 -18.61
CA SER A 991 -34.58 42.40 -19.54
C SER A 991 -33.87 41.72 -20.73
N THR A 992 -32.58 41.42 -20.64
CA THR A 992 -31.81 40.81 -21.75
C THR A 992 -32.08 39.33 -22.01
N TYR A 993 -32.77 38.64 -21.10
CA TYR A 993 -33.07 37.20 -21.21
C TYR A 993 -34.59 36.96 -21.20
N ASP A 994 -35.00 35.71 -21.40
CA ASP A 994 -36.40 35.30 -21.28
C ASP A 994 -36.54 34.26 -20.17
N TRP A 995 -37.61 34.35 -19.38
CA TRP A 995 -38.03 33.33 -18.43
C TRP A 995 -38.19 31.96 -19.08
N GLN A 996 -38.53 31.87 -20.38
CA GLN A 996 -38.56 30.58 -21.09
C GLN A 996 -37.20 29.86 -21.07
N GLN A 997 -36.10 30.58 -21.27
CA GLN A 997 -34.76 29.98 -21.22
C GLN A 997 -34.36 29.55 -19.81
N ILE A 998 -34.89 30.23 -18.78
CA ILE A 998 -34.67 29.87 -17.38
C ILE A 998 -35.49 28.61 -17.05
N ASN A 999 -36.75 28.57 -17.45
CA ASN A 999 -37.65 27.44 -17.23
C ASN A 999 -37.13 26.15 -17.87
N GLN A 1000 -36.60 26.22 -19.10
CA GLN A 1000 -35.95 25.07 -19.76
C GLN A 1000 -34.78 24.49 -18.95
N LEU A 1001 -34.01 25.34 -18.25
CA LEU A 1001 -32.91 24.86 -17.39
C LEU A 1001 -33.49 24.16 -16.15
N LEU A 1002 -34.50 24.75 -15.53
CA LEU A 1002 -35.15 24.28 -14.31
C LEU A 1002 -35.95 22.98 -14.53
N GLU A 1003 -36.60 22.82 -15.68
CA GLU A 1003 -37.35 21.62 -16.08
C GLU A 1003 -36.46 20.36 -16.14
N THR A 1004 -35.15 20.50 -16.25
CA THR A 1004 -34.22 19.35 -16.29
C THR A 1004 -33.64 18.97 -14.92
N LEU A 1005 -34.04 19.65 -13.84
CA LEU A 1005 -33.59 19.38 -12.47
C LEU A 1005 -34.31 18.17 -11.85
N PRO A 1006 -33.73 17.51 -10.83
CA PRO A 1006 -34.32 16.33 -10.20
C PRO A 1006 -35.47 16.65 -9.23
N THR A 1007 -36.56 17.27 -9.69
CA THR A 1007 -37.75 17.64 -8.90
C THR A 1007 -38.79 16.52 -8.78
N SER A 1008 -39.71 16.67 -7.81
CA SER A 1008 -40.80 15.71 -7.56
C SER A 1008 -41.82 15.56 -8.70
N SER A 1009 -41.96 16.61 -9.52
CA SER A 1009 -42.92 16.69 -10.63
C SER A 1009 -42.42 16.11 -11.96
N ASN A 1010 -41.13 15.82 -12.11
CA ASN A 1010 -40.54 15.46 -13.39
C ASN A 1010 -40.72 13.98 -13.75
N GLN A 1011 -41.35 13.71 -14.91
CA GLN A 1011 -41.41 12.36 -15.50
C GLN A 1011 -40.02 11.94 -15.97
N SER A 1012 -39.55 10.81 -15.47
CA SER A 1012 -38.17 10.37 -15.70
C SER A 1012 -38.00 9.53 -16.96
N ILE A 1013 -37.12 9.99 -17.87
CA ILE A 1013 -36.59 9.18 -18.98
C ILE A 1013 -35.74 8.00 -18.43
N LEU A 1014 -35.18 8.11 -17.22
CA LEU A 1014 -34.31 7.10 -16.57
C LEU A 1014 -35.06 5.84 -16.12
N ASP A 1015 -36.37 5.94 -15.90
CA ASP A 1015 -37.17 4.85 -15.35
C ASP A 1015 -37.17 3.62 -16.28
N SER A 1016 -37.14 3.87 -17.59
CA SER A 1016 -37.10 2.83 -18.62
C SER A 1016 -35.75 2.11 -18.75
N ALA A 1017 -34.62 2.80 -18.52
CA ALA A 1017 -33.28 2.29 -18.82
C ALA A 1017 -32.51 1.83 -17.57
N CYS A 1018 -32.60 2.57 -16.47
CA CYS A 1018 -31.84 2.32 -15.25
C CYS A 1018 -32.75 1.95 -14.06
N ARG A 1019 -34.06 1.79 -14.31
CA ARG A 1019 -35.10 1.55 -13.30
C ARG A 1019 -35.02 2.52 -12.14
N GLN A 1020 -34.66 3.78 -12.35
CA GLN A 1020 -34.60 4.77 -11.29
C GLN A 1020 -35.23 6.06 -11.80
N LYS A 1021 -35.83 6.84 -10.92
CA LYS A 1021 -36.43 8.11 -11.32
C LYS A 1021 -35.38 9.19 -11.52
N ARG A 1022 -34.35 9.29 -10.67
CA ARG A 1022 -33.45 10.45 -10.65
C ARG A 1022 -32.02 10.04 -10.33
N TYR A 1023 -31.04 10.78 -10.88
CA TYR A 1023 -29.62 10.60 -10.56
C TYR A 1023 -29.22 11.14 -9.17
N ASN A 1024 -29.84 12.23 -8.70
CA ASN A 1024 -29.45 12.92 -7.46
C ASN A 1024 -30.62 13.05 -6.48
N GLY A 1025 -31.15 11.91 -6.01
CA GLY A 1025 -32.31 11.89 -5.09
C GLY A 1025 -32.11 12.76 -3.84
N HIS A 1026 -30.88 12.86 -3.33
CA HIS A 1026 -30.54 13.73 -2.20
C HIS A 1026 -30.75 15.24 -2.41
N LEU A 1027 -30.74 15.71 -3.66
CA LEU A 1027 -30.96 17.13 -4.00
C LEU A 1027 -32.42 17.45 -4.31
N GLU A 1028 -33.33 16.48 -4.33
CA GLU A 1028 -34.75 16.68 -4.65
C GLU A 1028 -35.35 17.88 -3.91
N SER A 1029 -35.34 17.84 -2.57
CA SER A 1029 -36.00 18.88 -1.77
C SER A 1029 -35.32 20.25 -1.90
N HIS A 1030 -34.04 20.27 -2.30
CA HIS A 1030 -33.31 21.49 -2.60
C HIS A 1030 -33.76 22.05 -3.95
N CYS A 1031 -33.91 21.20 -4.96
CA CYS A 1031 -34.34 21.59 -6.31
C CYS A 1031 -35.80 22.05 -6.32
N ASP A 1032 -36.71 21.37 -5.62
CA ASP A 1032 -38.12 21.78 -5.51
C ASP A 1032 -38.22 23.20 -4.92
N ARG A 1033 -37.52 23.47 -3.82
CA ARG A 1033 -37.46 24.81 -3.21
C ARG A 1033 -36.84 25.87 -4.11
N LEU A 1034 -35.85 25.51 -4.94
CA LEU A 1034 -35.24 26.43 -5.90
C LEU A 1034 -36.23 26.79 -7.02
N VAL A 1035 -36.95 25.80 -7.56
CA VAL A 1035 -37.97 26.04 -8.59
C VAL A 1035 -39.06 26.96 -8.05
N ASP A 1036 -39.55 26.69 -6.83
CA ASP A 1036 -40.52 27.56 -6.16
C ASP A 1036 -40.00 29.00 -5.97
N TYR A 1037 -38.72 29.15 -5.61
CA TYR A 1037 -38.09 30.45 -5.46
C TYR A 1037 -38.01 31.22 -6.78
N PHE A 1038 -37.64 30.57 -7.89
CA PHE A 1038 -37.61 31.22 -9.21
C PHE A 1038 -39.01 31.61 -9.70
N GLU A 1039 -40.04 30.80 -9.46
CA GLU A 1039 -41.43 31.17 -9.76
C GLU A 1039 -41.91 32.36 -8.91
N GLN A 1040 -41.49 32.43 -7.64
CA GLN A 1040 -41.76 33.62 -6.82
C GLN A 1040 -41.06 34.88 -7.36
N LEU A 1041 -39.81 34.77 -7.84
CA LEU A 1041 -39.07 35.88 -8.46
C LEU A 1041 -39.74 36.39 -9.74
N LYS A 1042 -40.40 35.50 -10.49
CA LYS A 1042 -41.15 35.85 -11.71
C LYS A 1042 -42.40 36.67 -11.39
N VAL A 1043 -43.07 36.36 -10.28
CA VAL A 1043 -44.33 37.02 -9.87
C VAL A 1043 -44.07 38.30 -9.08
N LYS A 1044 -43.04 38.32 -8.23
CA LYS A 1044 -42.73 39.46 -7.35
C LYS A 1044 -41.61 40.32 -7.94
N LYS A 1045 -41.89 41.59 -8.23
CA LYS A 1045 -40.84 42.56 -8.56
C LYS A 1045 -39.99 42.85 -7.33
N LEU A 1046 -38.67 42.71 -7.47
CA LEU A 1046 -37.71 43.24 -6.51
C LEU A 1046 -37.67 44.76 -6.65
N ASN A 1047 -38.03 45.50 -5.60
CA ASN A 1047 -37.89 46.96 -5.54
C ASN A 1047 -36.43 47.34 -5.28
N VAL A 1048 -35.55 47.11 -6.26
CA VAL A 1048 -34.10 47.29 -6.12
C VAL A 1048 -33.53 47.78 -7.45
N ASP A 1049 -32.81 48.90 -7.44
CA ASP A 1049 -32.32 49.57 -8.67
C ASP A 1049 -30.87 49.21 -9.03
N SER A 1050 -30.08 48.65 -8.10
CA SER A 1050 -28.69 48.26 -8.34
C SER A 1050 -28.54 46.78 -8.74
N LEU A 1051 -27.71 46.53 -9.75
CA LEU A 1051 -27.35 45.17 -10.17
C LEU A 1051 -26.64 44.40 -9.03
N MET A 1052 -25.85 45.10 -8.22
CA MET A 1052 -25.12 44.52 -7.10
C MET A 1052 -26.05 44.07 -5.96
N GLU A 1053 -27.08 44.85 -5.66
CA GLU A 1053 -28.07 44.52 -4.63
C GLU A 1053 -28.95 43.33 -5.04
N ILE A 1054 -29.42 43.31 -6.31
CA ILE A 1054 -30.15 42.18 -6.89
C ILE A 1054 -29.31 40.90 -6.79
N ARG A 1055 -28.05 40.97 -7.24
CA ARG A 1055 -27.10 39.86 -7.12
C ARG A 1055 -26.96 39.39 -5.68
N ASN A 1056 -26.65 40.30 -4.75
CA ASN A 1056 -26.37 39.93 -3.37
C ASN A 1056 -27.57 39.25 -2.70
N LYS A 1057 -28.80 39.74 -2.94
CA LYS A 1057 -30.02 39.11 -2.42
C LYS A 1057 -30.20 37.70 -2.99
N ILE A 1058 -30.20 37.56 -4.32
CA ILE A 1058 -30.47 36.27 -4.97
C ILE A 1058 -29.38 35.24 -4.61
N VAL A 1059 -28.10 35.61 -4.66
CA VAL A 1059 -27.00 34.70 -4.31
C VAL A 1059 -27.12 34.20 -2.86
N ARG A 1060 -27.45 35.09 -1.92
CA ARG A 1060 -27.66 34.74 -0.51
C ARG A 1060 -28.81 33.76 -0.33
N ASP A 1061 -29.92 34.01 -1.01
CA ASP A 1061 -31.12 33.17 -0.96
C ASP A 1061 -30.86 31.77 -1.53
N ILE A 1062 -30.19 31.68 -2.68
CA ILE A 1062 -29.80 30.40 -3.29
C ILE A 1062 -28.87 29.62 -2.35
N PHE A 1063 -27.88 30.26 -1.73
CA PHE A 1063 -26.99 29.58 -0.77
C PHE A 1063 -27.73 29.04 0.46
N LYS A 1064 -28.73 29.78 0.99
CA LYS A 1064 -29.57 29.28 2.10
C LYS A 1064 -30.37 28.04 1.70
N ILE A 1065 -31.01 28.09 0.53
CA ILE A 1065 -31.80 26.96 0.01
C ILE A 1065 -30.90 25.73 -0.15
N MET A 1066 -29.72 25.90 -0.76
CA MET A 1066 -28.75 24.81 -1.01
C MET A 1066 -28.21 24.17 0.27
N ARG A 1067 -28.12 24.90 1.39
CA ARG A 1067 -27.70 24.36 2.70
C ARG A 1067 -28.81 23.60 3.44
N GLY A 1068 -30.03 23.66 2.92
CA GLY A 1068 -31.20 23.08 3.55
C GLY A 1068 -31.87 23.95 4.61
N GLU A 1069 -31.59 25.26 4.67
CA GLU A 1069 -32.22 26.18 5.63
C GLU A 1069 -33.71 26.41 5.29
N SER A 1070 -34.57 26.54 6.32
CA SER A 1070 -36.02 26.27 6.20
C SER A 1070 -36.92 27.42 5.75
N GLU A 1071 -36.43 28.65 5.53
CA GLU A 1071 -37.30 29.75 5.04
C GLU A 1071 -36.54 30.75 4.17
N VAL A 1072 -36.87 30.76 2.88
CA VAL A 1072 -36.50 31.82 1.94
C VAL A 1072 -37.76 32.20 1.16
N LYS A 1073 -38.30 33.39 1.42
CA LYS A 1073 -39.45 33.96 0.71
C LYS A 1073 -38.99 35.22 -0.02
N VAL A 1074 -39.33 35.34 -1.32
CA VAL A 1074 -38.94 36.48 -2.17
C VAL A 1074 -39.53 37.79 -1.69
#